data_AF-A0A8C9SIL8-F1
#
_entry.id   AF-A0A8C9SIL8-F1
#
_cell.length_a   1.000
_cell.length_b   1.000
_cell.length_c   1.000
_cell.angle_alpha   90.00
_cell.angle_beta   90.00
_cell.angle_gamma   90.00
#
_symmetry.space_group_name_H-M   'P 1'
#
loop_
_entity.id
_entity.type
_entity.pdbx_description
1 polymer ?
#
loop_
_entity_poly.entity_id
_entity_poly.type
_entity_poly.pdbx_seq_one_letter_code
_entity_poly.pdbx_strand_id
1 'polypeptide(L)'
;MNQLFKCISNCRSWGRRGAAGLARACSLVGLGFESRLGRQRYVLGDSAMHRMAQSYVFLSGLGGLGVEIAKNIVLAGVKAVTLHDTKQCETWDLGTNFFIREEDVLSQRKRVEAVHPRVAELNPYVQVGKSSCVLDENTDLSFLRTYQCVILTEASLSLQKKINNFCHSQSPPIKFISCDVFGVCARVFCDFGDAFEVSDPTGEEPKQVFIQNITQDNPGVVMCMDNRTHGLQTGQSVLFREVYGMTELNGTCRQVTVLTPYSFTIGDTSGMQAYAHGGFFVQVKIPQTCCFVSEQPSLFVCISQPCFVCFSPKVPLQIHATLLALDSFQQQHHRLPNTGWLTSSSCCRGDRYDALRACIGDTMCHKLHRLRVFMVGCGAIGCEMLKNFALLGVGLADHSGEVGHITDPDLIEKSNLNRQFLFRPHHIQKPKSTTAAAATQDINPQLQIDAHLNKVCPATESIYNDRFYSRLHVVVTALDNVEARRYVDSRIVSNQKPLLDSGTMGTKGHTEVIVPNLTESYNSHRDPPEEEIPFCTLKSFPAVTEHTIQWARDKFESAFSHKPSIYNMFWQTHSSAESVLEVRGRKSLEGSFQVIKLLSRRPTHWEHCVTLARIKFDKYFKRKALQLLHSFPLDTRLKDGSLFWQSPKRPPSPIEFDLKDPLHYSFVVSAARLFAEIYNISYSEKVSRYIGALSLKMKKKIVPVLTDEMAKKPDQTKLSVSSEEEREAIAQLERAICTQAITPDWLRMTPILFEKDDDSNGHMDFVASASALRARMYSIEAADRLKTKRIAGKIIPAIATATASVAGLVAVELIKVVGGYGFESFKNCFFNLAIPVVVLTEPANVKRTRIRDNISFSIWDRWTIQGHEDFTLSDFMNAVREKYGIEPTMVVHGVKMLYVPVMPGHSKRLKLT
;
A
#
# COMPACT_ATOMS: atom_id res chain seq x y z
N MET A 1 8.16 -44.69 -23.94
CA MET A 1 7.68 -43.66 -24.90
C MET A 1 6.16 -43.62 -25.08
N ASN A 2 5.42 -44.75 -25.17
CA ASN A 2 3.94 -44.73 -25.32
C ASN A 2 3.10 -44.49 -24.03
N GLN A 3 3.72 -44.42 -22.85
CA GLN A 3 3.05 -43.95 -21.62
C GLN A 3 3.24 -42.44 -21.35
N LEU A 4 4.26 -41.80 -21.91
CA LEU A 4 4.46 -40.35 -21.78
C LEU A 4 3.45 -39.54 -22.63
N PHE A 5 3.04 -40.07 -23.79
CA PHE A 5 2.04 -39.43 -24.66
C PHE A 5 0.61 -39.48 -24.09
N LYS A 6 0.29 -40.41 -23.19
CA LYS A 6 -1.03 -40.45 -22.50
C LYS A 6 -1.17 -39.42 -21.38
N CYS A 7 -0.09 -38.93 -20.78
CA CYS A 7 -0.14 -37.82 -19.82
C CYS A 7 -0.32 -36.45 -20.50
N ILE A 8 0.16 -36.28 -21.74
CA ILE A 8 0.09 -35.01 -22.47
C ILE A 8 -1.31 -34.77 -23.07
N SER A 9 -2.05 -35.82 -23.44
CA SER A 9 -3.43 -35.69 -23.93
C SER A 9 -4.46 -35.41 -22.81
N ASN A 10 -4.21 -35.84 -21.58
CA ASN A 10 -5.07 -35.55 -20.42
C ASN A 10 -4.87 -34.15 -19.81
N CYS A 11 -3.80 -33.43 -20.14
CA CYS A 11 -3.62 -32.03 -19.72
C CYS A 11 -4.49 -31.02 -20.49
N ARG A 12 -5.03 -31.37 -21.67
CA ARG A 12 -5.89 -30.46 -22.45
C ARG A 12 -7.35 -30.40 -21.95
N SER A 13 -7.80 -31.37 -21.16
CA SER A 13 -9.19 -31.41 -20.63
C SER A 13 -9.36 -30.74 -19.25
N TRP A 14 -8.26 -30.51 -18.51
CA TRP A 14 -8.27 -29.79 -17.23
C TRP A 14 -8.37 -28.27 -17.37
N GLY A 15 -8.06 -27.71 -18.54
CA GLY A 15 -8.09 -26.25 -18.77
C GLY A 15 -9.48 -25.61 -18.86
N ARG A 16 -10.56 -26.40 -19.09
CA ARG A 16 -11.93 -25.87 -19.19
C ARG A 16 -12.87 -26.26 -18.05
N ARG A 17 -12.66 -27.43 -17.42
CA ARG A 17 -13.45 -27.84 -16.24
C ARG A 17 -12.88 -27.30 -14.92
N GLY A 18 -11.56 -27.06 -14.84
CA GLY A 18 -10.93 -26.40 -13.70
C GLY A 18 -11.38 -24.94 -13.55
N ALA A 19 -11.44 -24.18 -14.64
CA ALA A 19 -11.90 -22.77 -14.61
C ALA A 19 -13.39 -22.62 -14.22
N ALA A 20 -14.25 -23.54 -14.68
CA ALA A 20 -15.67 -23.54 -14.29
C ALA A 20 -15.90 -24.05 -12.85
N GLY A 21 -15.05 -24.98 -12.38
CA GLY A 21 -15.01 -25.43 -10.98
C GLY A 21 -14.46 -24.36 -10.03
N LEU A 22 -13.44 -23.60 -10.44
CA LEU A 22 -12.93 -22.42 -9.71
C LEU A 22 -13.98 -21.30 -9.63
N ALA A 23 -14.72 -21.06 -10.71
CA ALA A 23 -15.81 -20.07 -10.72
C ALA A 23 -16.99 -20.48 -9.83
N ARG A 24 -17.34 -21.78 -9.78
CA ARG A 24 -18.39 -22.30 -8.88
C ARG A 24 -17.93 -22.42 -7.43
N ALA A 25 -16.66 -22.73 -7.15
CA ALA A 25 -16.14 -22.75 -5.78
C ALA A 25 -15.93 -21.34 -5.21
N CYS A 26 -15.58 -20.34 -6.03
CA CYS A 26 -15.60 -18.93 -5.63
C CYS A 26 -17.01 -18.46 -5.23
N SER A 27 -18.07 -19.09 -5.75
CA SER A 27 -19.45 -18.71 -5.39
C SER A 27 -19.89 -19.15 -3.98
N LEU A 28 -19.15 -20.07 -3.34
CA LEU A 28 -19.42 -20.51 -1.95
C LEU A 28 -18.71 -19.65 -0.89
N VAL A 29 -17.75 -18.82 -1.31
CA VAL A 29 -17.11 -17.81 -0.47
C VAL A 29 -17.72 -16.47 -0.89
N GLY A 30 -18.89 -16.15 -0.34
CA GLY A 30 -19.75 -15.06 -0.82
C GLY A 30 -19.02 -13.72 -1.02
N LEU A 31 -19.59 -12.86 -1.88
CA LEU A 31 -19.15 -11.49 -2.23
C LEU A 31 -18.62 -10.65 -1.04
N GLY A 32 -19.04 -10.98 0.19
CA GLY A 32 -18.56 -10.36 1.41
C GLY A 32 -17.13 -10.66 1.83
N PHE A 33 -16.59 -11.83 1.48
CA PHE A 33 -15.22 -12.25 1.85
C PHE A 33 -14.17 -11.61 0.93
N GLU A 34 -14.46 -11.49 -0.37
CA GLU A 34 -13.56 -10.85 -1.35
C GLU A 34 -13.34 -9.37 -1.05
N SER A 35 -14.41 -8.64 -0.69
CA SER A 35 -14.33 -7.21 -0.32
C SER A 35 -13.54 -6.95 0.97
N ARG A 36 -13.53 -7.91 1.90
CA ARG A 36 -12.84 -7.76 3.19
C ARG A 36 -11.32 -8.00 3.09
N LEU A 37 -10.91 -9.03 2.34
CA LEU A 37 -9.51 -9.48 2.29
C LEU A 37 -8.75 -8.93 1.08
N GLY A 38 -9.33 -8.00 0.30
CA GLY A 38 -8.76 -7.50 -0.95
C GLY A 38 -7.30 -7.06 -0.84
N ARG A 39 -6.93 -6.29 0.20
CA ARG A 39 -5.55 -5.81 0.39
C ARG A 39 -4.56 -6.92 0.74
N GLN A 40 -4.99 -7.91 1.53
CA GLN A 40 -4.18 -9.06 1.91
C GLN A 40 -4.03 -10.06 0.75
N ARG A 41 -5.06 -10.19 -0.09
CA ARG A 41 -5.05 -11.03 -1.29
C ARG A 41 -3.95 -10.59 -2.27
N TYR A 42 -3.64 -9.29 -2.34
CA TYR A 42 -2.51 -8.77 -3.10
C TYR A 42 -1.13 -9.08 -2.51
N VAL A 43 -1.06 -9.52 -1.25
CA VAL A 43 0.19 -9.91 -0.57
C VAL A 43 0.43 -11.41 -0.70
N LEU A 44 -0.61 -12.22 -0.43
CA LEU A 44 -0.47 -13.67 -0.31
C LEU A 44 -0.87 -14.43 -1.59
N GLY A 45 -1.76 -13.86 -2.40
CA GLY A 45 -2.35 -14.53 -3.56
C GLY A 45 -3.42 -15.57 -3.22
N ASP A 46 -4.19 -15.95 -4.22
CA ASP A 46 -5.40 -16.78 -4.06
C ASP A 46 -5.11 -18.19 -3.56
N SER A 47 -4.02 -18.79 -4.06
CA SER A 47 -3.61 -20.14 -3.68
C SER A 47 -3.28 -20.23 -2.19
N ALA A 48 -2.49 -19.28 -1.67
CA ALA A 48 -2.14 -19.24 -0.25
C ALA A 48 -3.37 -18.98 0.62
N MET A 49 -4.22 -18.01 0.23
CA MET A 49 -5.47 -17.71 0.92
C MET A 49 -6.41 -18.93 0.99
N HIS A 50 -6.49 -19.71 -0.09
CA HIS A 50 -7.32 -20.92 -0.11
C HIS A 50 -6.80 -22.00 0.85
N ARG A 51 -5.48 -22.23 0.88
CA ARG A 51 -4.87 -23.16 1.85
C ARG A 51 -5.09 -22.71 3.29
N MET A 52 -4.95 -21.41 3.57
CA MET A 52 -5.21 -20.84 4.89
C MET A 52 -6.65 -21.05 5.33
N ALA A 53 -7.62 -20.77 4.45
CA ALA A 53 -9.05 -20.97 4.72
C ALA A 53 -9.45 -22.44 4.99
N GLN A 54 -8.54 -23.39 4.77
CA GLN A 54 -8.71 -24.82 5.09
C GLN A 54 -7.91 -25.28 6.32
N SER A 55 -7.08 -24.41 6.88
CA SER A 55 -6.14 -24.75 7.95
C SER A 55 -6.72 -24.53 9.36
N TYR A 56 -6.49 -25.50 10.23
CA TYR A 56 -6.77 -25.47 11.66
C TYR A 56 -5.49 -25.17 12.44
N VAL A 57 -5.55 -24.20 13.34
CA VAL A 57 -4.42 -23.78 14.19
C VAL A 57 -4.75 -24.01 15.66
N PHE A 58 -3.81 -24.59 16.40
CA PHE A 58 -3.85 -24.64 17.87
C PHE A 58 -2.84 -23.65 18.43
N LEU A 59 -3.26 -22.75 19.31
CA LEU A 59 -2.42 -21.74 19.94
C LEU A 59 -2.51 -21.85 21.46
N SER A 60 -1.39 -22.18 22.11
CA SER A 60 -1.27 -22.29 23.56
C SER A 60 -0.51 -21.12 24.16
N GLY A 61 -1.04 -20.59 25.26
CA GLY A 61 -0.58 -19.38 25.95
C GLY A 61 -1.23 -18.14 25.37
N LEU A 62 -1.92 -17.37 26.22
CA LEU A 62 -2.68 -16.16 25.86
C LEU A 62 -2.32 -14.99 26.77
N GLY A 63 -1.05 -14.88 27.17
CA GLY A 63 -0.45 -13.60 27.56
C GLY A 63 -0.36 -12.62 26.38
N GLY A 64 0.43 -11.56 26.53
CA GLY A 64 0.56 -10.50 25.52
C GLY A 64 1.00 -10.99 24.12
N LEU A 65 1.99 -11.90 24.07
CA LEU A 65 2.46 -12.46 22.80
C LEU A 65 1.39 -13.34 22.12
N GLY A 66 0.78 -14.24 22.90
CA GLY A 66 -0.25 -15.15 22.41
C GLY A 66 -1.46 -14.42 21.82
N VAL A 67 -1.96 -13.38 22.50
CA VAL A 67 -3.11 -12.61 21.98
C VAL A 67 -2.76 -11.82 20.71
N GLU A 68 -1.53 -11.33 20.57
CA GLU A 68 -1.07 -10.65 19.36
C GLU A 68 -0.99 -11.61 18.16
N ILE A 69 -0.49 -12.84 18.39
CA ILE A 69 -0.50 -13.92 17.39
C ILE A 69 -1.94 -14.29 17.01
N ALA A 70 -2.81 -14.51 18.01
CA ALA A 70 -4.22 -14.86 17.80
C ALA A 70 -4.93 -13.80 16.93
N LYS A 71 -4.77 -12.51 17.28
CA LYS A 71 -5.32 -11.39 16.51
C LYS A 71 -4.91 -11.47 15.05
N ASN A 72 -3.61 -11.59 14.78
CA ASN A 72 -3.10 -11.56 13.41
C ASN A 72 -3.52 -12.80 12.59
N ILE A 73 -3.56 -14.00 13.19
CA ILE A 73 -4.03 -15.24 12.53
C ILE A 73 -5.52 -15.16 12.18
N VAL A 74 -6.34 -14.69 13.12
CA VAL A 74 -7.80 -14.58 12.90
C VAL A 74 -8.12 -13.50 11.87
N LEU A 75 -7.44 -12.36 11.91
CA LEU A 75 -7.57 -11.33 10.87
C LEU A 75 -7.14 -11.84 9.50
N ALA A 76 -6.10 -12.69 9.45
CA ALA A 76 -5.61 -13.28 8.21
C ALA A 76 -6.59 -14.30 7.59
N GLY A 77 -7.47 -14.91 8.38
CA GLY A 77 -8.57 -15.73 7.87
C GLY A 77 -8.19 -17.20 7.64
N VAL A 78 -7.77 -17.89 8.70
CA VAL A 78 -7.68 -19.36 8.70
C VAL A 78 -9.05 -20.01 8.85
N LYS A 79 -9.17 -21.34 8.69
CA LYS A 79 -10.45 -22.04 8.88
C LYS A 79 -10.93 -21.94 10.33
N ALA A 80 -10.05 -22.31 11.25
CA ALA A 80 -10.33 -22.31 12.67
C ALA A 80 -9.07 -22.12 13.50
N VAL A 81 -9.22 -21.48 14.66
CA VAL A 81 -8.18 -21.36 15.68
C VAL A 81 -8.74 -21.85 17.01
N THR A 82 -8.07 -22.81 17.65
CA THR A 82 -8.33 -23.16 19.04
C THR A 82 -7.37 -22.41 19.93
N LEU A 83 -7.91 -21.53 20.78
CA LEU A 83 -7.17 -20.80 21.79
C LEU A 83 -7.06 -21.64 23.06
N HIS A 84 -5.87 -21.75 23.63
CA HIS A 84 -5.62 -22.56 24.82
C HIS A 84 -4.84 -21.76 25.86
N ASP A 85 -5.37 -21.67 27.07
CA ASP A 85 -4.64 -21.16 28.25
C ASP A 85 -5.30 -21.70 29.54
N THR A 86 -4.48 -22.00 30.53
CA THR A 86 -4.90 -22.49 31.85
C THR A 86 -4.80 -21.42 32.94
N LYS A 87 -4.05 -20.33 32.69
CA LYS A 87 -3.77 -19.27 33.67
C LYS A 87 -4.97 -18.35 33.89
N GLN A 88 -5.05 -17.79 35.09
CA GLN A 88 -6.01 -16.75 35.44
C GLN A 88 -5.52 -15.38 34.97
N CYS A 89 -6.46 -14.43 34.80
CA CYS A 89 -6.13 -13.04 34.51
C CYS A 89 -5.54 -12.40 35.77
N GLU A 90 -4.35 -11.85 35.64
CA GLU A 90 -3.66 -11.13 36.70
C GLU A 90 -3.49 -9.64 36.33
N THR A 91 -3.19 -8.78 37.31
CA THR A 91 -3.11 -7.34 37.06
C THR A 91 -2.05 -6.97 36.02
N TRP A 92 -0.92 -7.70 35.96
CA TRP A 92 0.10 -7.46 34.94
C TRP A 92 -0.37 -7.77 33.51
N ASP A 93 -1.42 -8.58 33.35
CA ASP A 93 -1.94 -8.95 32.02
C ASP A 93 -2.60 -7.74 31.37
N LEU A 94 -3.13 -6.81 32.18
CA LEU A 94 -3.70 -5.55 31.71
C LEU A 94 -2.68 -4.65 31.01
N GLY A 95 -1.38 -4.84 31.25
CA GLY A 95 -0.28 -4.08 30.63
C GLY A 95 0.30 -4.72 29.37
N THR A 96 -0.06 -5.96 29.06
CA THR A 96 0.52 -6.70 27.92
C THR A 96 -0.53 -7.33 27.01
N ASN A 97 -1.72 -7.66 27.53
CA ASN A 97 -2.83 -8.25 26.81
C ASN A 97 -3.98 -7.24 26.64
N PHE A 98 -4.09 -6.69 25.44
CA PHE A 98 -5.06 -5.66 25.08
C PHE A 98 -6.53 -6.14 25.01
N PHE A 99 -6.82 -7.42 25.26
CA PHE A 99 -8.19 -7.95 25.35
C PHE A 99 -8.63 -8.32 26.76
N ILE A 100 -7.73 -8.34 27.75
CA ILE A 100 -8.10 -8.49 29.15
C ILE A 100 -8.58 -7.14 29.70
N ARG A 101 -9.60 -7.17 30.57
CA ARG A 101 -10.17 -5.99 31.25
C ARG A 101 -10.07 -6.14 32.76
N GLU A 102 -10.20 -5.03 33.48
CA GLU A 102 -10.13 -5.02 34.94
C GLU A 102 -11.16 -5.97 35.58
N GLU A 103 -12.37 -6.02 35.02
CA GLU A 103 -13.42 -6.96 35.40
C GLU A 103 -13.00 -8.44 35.28
N ASP A 104 -12.20 -8.81 34.28
CA ASP A 104 -11.72 -10.17 34.08
C ASP A 104 -10.69 -10.55 35.16
N VAL A 105 -9.88 -9.59 35.63
CA VAL A 105 -8.93 -9.77 36.75
C VAL A 105 -9.67 -9.85 38.08
N LEU A 106 -10.62 -8.94 38.33
CA LEU A 106 -11.42 -8.92 39.56
C LEU A 106 -12.26 -10.18 39.74
N SER A 107 -12.78 -10.73 38.63
CA SER A 107 -13.53 -11.99 38.62
C SER A 107 -12.66 -13.25 38.55
N GLN A 108 -11.32 -13.10 38.53
CA GLN A 108 -10.35 -14.20 38.44
C GLN A 108 -10.64 -15.15 37.26
N ARG A 109 -11.11 -14.57 36.15
CA ARG A 109 -11.45 -15.31 34.94
C ARG A 109 -10.19 -15.92 34.33
N LYS A 110 -10.31 -17.07 33.68
CA LYS A 110 -9.19 -17.62 32.91
C LYS A 110 -8.88 -16.73 31.70
N ARG A 111 -7.60 -16.55 31.36
CA ARG A 111 -7.16 -15.72 30.22
C ARG A 111 -7.87 -16.10 28.93
N VAL A 112 -7.97 -17.40 28.65
CA VAL A 112 -8.66 -17.90 27.44
C VAL A 112 -10.14 -17.52 27.40
N GLU A 113 -10.82 -17.50 28.55
CA GLU A 113 -12.24 -17.16 28.61
C GLU A 113 -12.48 -15.66 28.45
N ALA A 114 -11.56 -14.82 28.95
CA ALA A 114 -11.58 -13.37 28.79
C ALA A 114 -11.27 -12.94 27.34
N VAL A 115 -10.29 -13.58 26.70
CA VAL A 115 -9.78 -13.22 25.38
C VAL A 115 -10.67 -13.76 24.24
N HIS A 116 -11.23 -14.97 24.40
CA HIS A 116 -12.01 -15.67 23.37
C HIS A 116 -13.08 -14.83 22.66
N PRO A 117 -14.03 -14.16 23.35
CA PRO A 117 -15.09 -13.42 22.66
C PRO A 117 -14.53 -12.29 21.78
N ARG A 118 -13.53 -11.55 22.28
CA ARG A 118 -12.93 -10.41 21.60
C ARG A 118 -12.11 -10.84 20.37
N VAL A 119 -11.44 -11.99 20.44
CA VAL A 119 -10.74 -12.59 19.29
C VAL A 119 -11.76 -13.08 18.24
N ALA A 120 -12.83 -13.74 18.66
CA ALA A 120 -13.87 -14.25 17.75
C ALA A 120 -14.55 -13.13 16.94
N GLU A 121 -14.76 -11.97 17.54
CA GLU A 121 -15.33 -10.79 16.86
C GLU A 121 -14.45 -10.22 15.74
N LEU A 122 -13.13 -10.45 15.80
CA LEU A 122 -12.20 -9.90 14.81
C LEU A 122 -12.52 -10.42 13.42
N ASN A 123 -12.96 -11.67 13.28
CA ASN A 123 -13.31 -12.23 11.98
C ASN A 123 -14.40 -13.31 12.08
N PRO A 124 -15.68 -12.97 11.80
CA PRO A 124 -16.79 -13.94 11.77
C PRO A 124 -16.62 -15.14 10.81
N TYR A 125 -15.67 -15.09 9.87
CA TYR A 125 -15.40 -16.23 8.98
C TYR A 125 -14.46 -17.27 9.58
N VAL A 126 -13.80 -16.97 10.69
CA VAL A 126 -12.87 -17.88 11.38
C VAL A 126 -13.58 -18.51 12.57
N GLN A 127 -13.58 -19.83 12.66
CA GLN A 127 -14.11 -20.52 13.83
C GLN A 127 -13.11 -20.41 14.98
N VAL A 128 -13.45 -19.68 16.04
CA VAL A 128 -12.58 -19.53 17.20
C VAL A 128 -13.09 -20.42 18.34
N GLY A 129 -12.36 -21.52 18.58
CA GLY A 129 -12.55 -22.42 19.71
C GLY A 129 -11.74 -21.99 20.93
N LYS A 130 -12.09 -22.52 22.10
CA LYS A 130 -11.30 -22.35 23.33
C LYS A 130 -11.14 -23.66 24.09
N SER A 131 -10.01 -23.80 24.77
CA SER A 131 -9.73 -24.89 25.70
C SER A 131 -9.01 -24.37 26.94
N SER A 132 -9.35 -24.92 28.09
CA SER A 132 -8.65 -24.67 29.36
C SER A 132 -8.21 -25.96 30.03
N CYS A 133 -8.10 -27.05 29.25
CA CYS A 133 -7.59 -28.32 29.74
C CYS A 133 -6.11 -28.17 30.12
N VAL A 134 -5.62 -28.97 31.06
CA VAL A 134 -4.19 -28.96 31.37
C VAL A 134 -3.41 -29.50 30.18
N LEU A 135 -2.30 -28.82 29.84
CA LEU A 135 -1.36 -29.24 28.81
C LEU A 135 0.04 -29.28 29.43
N ASP A 136 0.52 -30.48 29.69
CA ASP A 136 1.77 -30.77 30.40
C ASP A 136 2.53 -31.96 29.79
N GLU A 137 3.65 -32.34 30.42
CA GLU A 137 4.48 -33.46 29.99
C GLU A 137 3.78 -34.83 30.07
N ASN A 138 2.63 -34.95 30.73
CA ASN A 138 1.84 -36.19 30.85
C ASN A 138 0.63 -36.24 29.90
N THR A 139 0.27 -35.10 29.29
CA THR A 139 -0.90 -34.99 28.43
C THR A 139 -0.77 -35.85 27.16
N ASP A 140 -1.85 -36.56 26.80
CA ASP A 140 -1.95 -37.25 25.51
C ASP A 140 -2.09 -36.23 24.38
N LEU A 141 -1.16 -36.27 23.42
CA LEU A 141 -1.08 -35.32 22.32
C LEU A 141 -1.90 -35.74 21.09
N SER A 142 -2.61 -36.87 21.15
CA SER A 142 -3.42 -37.40 20.04
C SER A 142 -4.42 -36.39 19.45
N PHE A 143 -4.98 -35.50 20.29
CA PHE A 143 -5.91 -34.45 19.85
C PHE A 143 -5.25 -33.44 18.88
N LEU A 144 -3.93 -33.28 18.93
CA LEU A 144 -3.19 -32.36 18.06
C LEU A 144 -3.21 -32.80 16.58
N ARG A 145 -3.49 -34.08 16.28
CA ARG A 145 -3.59 -34.62 14.91
C ARG A 145 -4.62 -33.92 14.03
N THR A 146 -5.57 -33.22 14.64
CA THR A 146 -6.61 -32.47 13.92
C THR A 146 -6.12 -31.13 13.36
N TYR A 147 -4.99 -30.61 13.85
CA TYR A 147 -4.45 -29.31 13.48
C TYR A 147 -3.34 -29.43 12.42
N GLN A 148 -3.23 -28.41 11.58
CA GLN A 148 -2.13 -28.31 10.60
C GLN A 148 -0.96 -27.49 11.15
N CYS A 149 -1.22 -26.61 12.13
CA CYS A 149 -0.20 -25.82 12.81
C CYS A 149 -0.46 -25.76 14.32
N VAL A 150 0.59 -25.96 15.11
CA VAL A 150 0.61 -25.86 16.56
C VAL A 150 1.60 -24.77 16.96
N ILE A 151 1.12 -23.81 17.74
CA ILE A 151 1.89 -22.66 18.22
C ILE A 151 1.92 -22.68 19.74
N LEU A 152 3.11 -22.65 20.33
CA LEU A 152 3.30 -22.57 21.77
C LEU A 152 3.94 -21.25 22.17
N THR A 153 3.36 -20.64 23.20
CA THR A 153 3.91 -19.50 23.94
C THR A 153 3.85 -19.79 25.43
N GLU A 154 4.76 -19.22 26.21
CA GLU A 154 4.80 -19.35 27.67
C GLU A 154 4.85 -20.81 28.16
N ALA A 155 5.36 -21.73 27.34
CA ALA A 155 5.49 -23.14 27.65
C ALA A 155 6.92 -23.50 28.10
N SER A 156 7.06 -24.47 29.01
CA SER A 156 8.39 -24.98 29.41
C SER A 156 9.14 -25.58 28.22
N LEU A 157 10.47 -25.46 28.19
CA LEU A 157 11.29 -26.05 27.12
C LEU A 157 11.09 -27.58 27.00
N SER A 158 10.84 -28.27 28.11
CA SER A 158 10.52 -29.72 28.13
C SER A 158 9.23 -30.01 27.37
N LEU A 159 8.17 -29.23 27.62
CA LEU A 159 6.89 -29.37 26.93
C LEU A 159 6.99 -28.98 25.45
N GLN A 160 7.73 -27.90 25.13
CA GLN A 160 7.99 -27.48 23.74
C GLN A 160 8.62 -28.62 22.94
N LYS A 161 9.70 -29.23 23.46
CA LYS A 161 10.37 -30.39 22.84
C LYS A 161 9.44 -31.59 22.66
N LYS A 162 8.64 -31.94 23.68
CA LYS A 162 7.70 -33.07 23.60
C LYS A 162 6.69 -32.87 22.48
N ILE A 163 6.09 -31.68 22.40
CA ILE A 163 5.08 -31.35 21.40
C ILE A 163 5.72 -31.23 20.02
N ASN A 164 6.88 -30.60 19.89
CA ASN A 164 7.64 -30.52 18.64
C ASN A 164 7.91 -31.92 18.07
N ASN A 165 8.49 -32.81 18.88
CA ASN A 165 8.79 -34.18 18.46
C ASN A 165 7.54 -34.93 18.00
N PHE A 166 6.41 -34.77 18.71
CA PHE A 166 5.13 -35.34 18.28
C PHE A 166 4.67 -34.75 16.95
N CYS A 167 4.70 -33.43 16.79
CA CYS A 167 4.29 -32.74 15.55
C CYS A 167 5.13 -33.17 14.35
N HIS A 168 6.46 -33.24 14.53
CA HIS A 168 7.42 -33.65 13.51
C HIS A 168 7.23 -35.12 13.10
N SER A 169 6.91 -36.01 14.04
CA SER A 169 6.74 -37.44 13.76
C SER A 169 5.42 -37.80 13.05
N GLN A 170 4.50 -36.85 12.84
CA GLN A 170 3.25 -37.13 12.14
C GLN A 170 3.46 -37.23 10.63
N SER A 171 2.53 -37.90 9.93
CA SER A 171 2.54 -38.00 8.47
C SER A 171 1.19 -37.57 7.88
N PRO A 172 1.10 -36.40 7.21
CA PRO A 172 2.17 -35.40 7.04
C PRO A 172 2.55 -34.70 8.37
N PRO A 173 3.76 -34.13 8.49
CA PRO A 173 4.17 -33.40 9.69
C PRO A 173 3.23 -32.23 10.01
N ILE A 174 2.93 -32.07 11.30
CA ILE A 174 2.22 -30.89 11.82
C ILE A 174 3.23 -29.76 11.97
N LYS A 175 2.88 -28.56 11.51
CA LYS A 175 3.80 -27.42 11.52
C LYS A 175 3.88 -26.89 12.94
N PHE A 176 5.07 -26.81 13.50
CA PHE A 176 5.30 -26.39 14.87
C PHE A 176 5.98 -25.02 14.91
N ILE A 177 5.51 -24.15 15.79
CA ILE A 177 6.14 -22.86 16.09
C ILE A 177 6.18 -22.70 17.61
N SER A 178 7.33 -22.33 18.17
CA SER A 178 7.41 -21.83 19.54
C SER A 178 7.99 -20.43 19.56
N CYS A 179 7.46 -19.59 20.44
CA CYS A 179 7.94 -18.23 20.60
C CYS A 179 7.69 -17.70 22.01
N ASP A 180 8.69 -17.03 22.57
CA ASP A 180 8.65 -16.47 23.91
C ASP A 180 9.35 -15.11 23.91
N VAL A 181 8.86 -14.20 24.77
CA VAL A 181 9.43 -12.86 24.98
C VAL A 181 9.70 -12.68 26.47
N PHE A 182 10.94 -12.30 26.80
CA PHE A 182 11.43 -12.03 28.15
C PHE A 182 12.04 -10.62 28.19
N GLY A 183 11.22 -9.63 28.55
CA GLY A 183 11.63 -8.22 28.50
C GLY A 183 11.98 -7.81 27.06
N VAL A 184 13.24 -7.49 26.81
CA VAL A 184 13.75 -7.09 25.48
C VAL A 184 14.32 -8.26 24.67
N CYS A 185 14.42 -9.45 25.26
CA CYS A 185 14.89 -10.66 24.59
C CYS A 185 13.72 -11.45 24.05
N ALA A 186 13.86 -12.02 22.86
CA ALA A 186 12.84 -12.89 22.26
C ALA A 186 13.50 -14.10 21.61
N ARG A 187 12.76 -15.21 21.56
CA ARG A 187 13.06 -16.36 20.71
C ARG A 187 11.87 -16.73 19.85
N VAL A 188 12.16 -17.19 18.64
CA VAL A 188 11.19 -17.82 17.75
C VAL A 188 11.87 -19.05 17.15
N PHE A 189 11.17 -20.17 17.17
CA PHE A 189 11.59 -21.43 16.59
C PHE A 189 10.47 -21.97 15.69
N CYS A 190 10.84 -22.49 14.53
CA CYS A 190 9.91 -23.03 13.54
C CYS A 190 10.41 -24.41 13.08
N ASP A 191 9.51 -25.38 13.05
CA ASP A 191 9.76 -26.71 12.50
C ASP A 191 8.57 -27.14 11.64
N PHE A 192 8.79 -27.23 10.34
CA PHE A 192 7.77 -27.59 9.35
C PHE A 192 7.96 -28.99 8.77
N GLY A 193 8.84 -29.80 9.39
CA GLY A 193 9.17 -31.17 9.00
C GLY A 193 10.28 -31.27 7.96
N ASP A 194 10.62 -32.52 7.61
CA ASP A 194 11.73 -32.84 6.70
C ASP A 194 11.55 -32.35 5.27
N ALA A 195 10.32 -32.08 4.83
CA ALA A 195 10.03 -31.64 3.48
C ALA A 195 8.88 -30.62 3.47
N PHE A 196 9.23 -29.34 3.45
CA PHE A 196 8.29 -28.23 3.33
C PHE A 196 8.48 -27.52 2.00
N GLU A 197 7.46 -27.57 1.14
CA GLU A 197 7.48 -26.91 -0.17
C GLU A 197 7.15 -25.41 -0.05
N VAL A 198 8.09 -24.57 -0.44
CA VAL A 198 7.95 -23.12 -0.60
C VAL A 198 7.69 -22.83 -2.07
N SER A 199 6.42 -22.61 -2.43
CA SER A 199 6.02 -22.33 -3.81
C SER A 199 6.43 -20.92 -4.29
N ASP A 200 6.55 -19.97 -3.36
CA ASP A 200 6.97 -18.59 -3.64
C ASP A 200 7.88 -18.08 -2.50
N PRO A 201 9.19 -17.99 -2.73
CA PRO A 201 10.14 -17.60 -1.68
C PRO A 201 10.23 -16.08 -1.44
N THR A 202 9.59 -15.24 -2.26
CA THR A 202 9.78 -13.77 -2.18
C THR A 202 8.48 -12.97 -2.14
N GLY A 203 7.39 -13.51 -2.70
CA GLY A 203 6.12 -12.78 -2.89
C GLY A 203 6.15 -11.71 -3.99
N GLU A 204 7.27 -11.53 -4.70
CA GLU A 204 7.41 -10.50 -5.74
C GLU A 204 6.75 -10.92 -7.07
N GLU A 205 6.09 -10.01 -7.77
CA GLU A 205 5.51 -10.36 -9.07
C GLU A 205 6.59 -10.59 -10.14
N PRO A 206 6.51 -11.69 -10.91
CA PRO A 206 7.36 -11.87 -12.08
C PRO A 206 7.13 -10.75 -13.10
N LYS A 207 8.15 -9.90 -13.31
CA LYS A 207 8.09 -8.83 -14.30
C LYS A 207 8.38 -9.39 -15.69
N GLN A 208 7.67 -8.84 -16.69
CA GLN A 208 7.97 -9.08 -18.10
C GLN A 208 9.11 -8.14 -18.52
N VAL A 209 10.17 -8.69 -19.11
CA VAL A 209 11.33 -7.92 -19.57
C VAL A 209 11.56 -8.17 -21.05
N PHE A 210 11.62 -7.10 -21.84
CA PHE A 210 11.81 -7.16 -23.29
C PHE A 210 13.27 -7.43 -23.65
N ILE A 211 13.45 -8.19 -24.74
CA ILE A 211 14.75 -8.65 -25.23
C ILE A 211 15.22 -7.73 -26.34
N GLN A 212 16.49 -7.32 -26.28
CA GLN A 212 17.17 -6.60 -27.36
C GLN A 212 17.83 -7.55 -28.36
N ASN A 213 18.52 -8.56 -27.86
CA ASN A 213 19.25 -9.52 -28.67
C ASN A 213 19.52 -10.82 -27.91
N ILE A 214 19.73 -11.91 -28.64
CA ILE A 214 20.22 -13.19 -28.14
C ILE A 214 21.35 -13.67 -29.05
N THR A 215 22.54 -13.93 -28.48
CA THR A 215 23.66 -14.44 -29.27
C THR A 215 23.46 -15.91 -29.61
N GLN A 216 23.95 -16.34 -30.79
CA GLN A 216 23.99 -17.74 -31.21
C GLN A 216 25.32 -18.34 -30.75
N ASP A 217 25.41 -18.70 -29.47
CA ASP A 217 26.65 -19.12 -28.80
C ASP A 217 26.40 -20.21 -27.74
N ASN A 218 27.46 -20.75 -27.14
CA ASN A 218 27.42 -21.66 -26.02
C ASN A 218 28.35 -21.17 -24.87
N PRO A 219 27.80 -20.52 -23.83
CA PRO A 219 26.38 -20.27 -23.57
C PRO A 219 25.83 -19.06 -24.35
N GLY A 220 24.56 -19.11 -24.76
CA GLY A 220 23.91 -17.97 -25.44
C GLY A 220 23.70 -16.79 -24.48
N VAL A 221 23.89 -15.56 -24.94
CA VAL A 221 23.80 -14.34 -24.13
C VAL A 221 22.53 -13.58 -24.49
N VAL A 222 21.67 -13.33 -23.50
CA VAL A 222 20.47 -12.52 -23.63
C VAL A 222 20.76 -11.10 -23.12
N MET A 223 20.43 -10.10 -23.95
CA MET A 223 20.57 -8.68 -23.61
C MET A 223 19.18 -8.04 -23.45
N CYS A 224 18.97 -7.32 -22.36
CA CYS A 224 17.70 -6.64 -22.06
C CYS A 224 17.58 -5.33 -22.84
N MET A 225 16.36 -5.01 -23.28
CA MET A 225 16.08 -3.79 -24.04
C MET A 225 16.33 -2.51 -23.22
N ASP A 226 16.91 -1.49 -23.88
CA ASP A 226 17.24 -0.18 -23.32
C ASP A 226 18.09 -0.22 -22.04
N ASN A 227 18.92 -1.27 -21.86
CA ASN A 227 19.63 -1.52 -20.60
C ASN A 227 18.69 -1.48 -19.38
N ARG A 228 17.48 -2.03 -19.50
CA ARG A 228 16.60 -2.21 -18.34
C ARG A 228 17.13 -3.34 -17.46
N THR A 229 17.14 -3.12 -16.14
CA THR A 229 17.57 -4.14 -15.20
C THR A 229 16.60 -5.31 -15.17
N HIS A 230 17.09 -6.55 -15.28
CA HIS A 230 16.22 -7.74 -15.25
C HIS A 230 15.84 -8.21 -13.84
N GLY A 231 16.62 -7.88 -12.81
CA GLY A 231 16.35 -8.27 -11.41
C GLY A 231 16.51 -9.75 -11.08
N LEU A 232 16.88 -10.58 -12.07
CA LEU A 232 17.19 -12.01 -11.89
C LEU A 232 18.45 -12.26 -11.04
N GLN A 233 18.53 -13.46 -10.46
CA GLN A 233 19.71 -14.02 -9.80
C GLN A 233 20.15 -15.31 -10.50
N THR A 234 21.45 -15.63 -10.45
CA THR A 234 22.00 -16.88 -11.00
C THR A 234 21.32 -18.10 -10.39
N GLY A 235 20.91 -19.05 -11.23
CA GLY A 235 20.16 -20.26 -10.85
C GLY A 235 18.64 -20.13 -10.98
N GLN A 236 18.10 -18.91 -11.16
CA GLN A 236 16.68 -18.72 -11.46
C GLN A 236 16.36 -19.14 -12.91
N SER A 237 15.08 -19.39 -13.17
CA SER A 237 14.63 -19.80 -14.50
C SER A 237 13.68 -18.78 -15.12
N VAL A 238 13.71 -18.66 -16.44
CA VAL A 238 12.87 -17.75 -17.22
C VAL A 238 12.17 -18.47 -18.36
N LEU A 239 10.96 -18.02 -18.70
CA LEU A 239 10.15 -18.50 -19.82
C LEU A 239 10.17 -17.45 -20.94
N PHE A 240 10.58 -17.84 -22.14
CA PHE A 240 10.61 -16.97 -23.32
C PHE A 240 9.29 -17.01 -24.09
N ARG A 241 8.87 -15.86 -24.62
CA ARG A 241 7.72 -15.70 -25.51
C ARG A 241 8.04 -14.69 -26.61
N GLU A 242 7.45 -14.90 -27.79
CA GLU A 242 7.53 -13.98 -28.94
C GLU A 242 8.95 -13.69 -29.45
N VAL A 243 9.88 -14.63 -29.26
CA VAL A 243 11.23 -14.56 -29.83
C VAL A 243 11.16 -14.98 -31.30
N TYR A 244 11.48 -14.07 -32.21
CA TYR A 244 11.52 -14.33 -33.65
C TYR A 244 12.96 -14.61 -34.10
N GLY A 245 13.14 -15.57 -35.00
CA GLY A 245 14.47 -16.05 -35.43
C GLY A 245 15.10 -17.08 -34.47
N MET A 246 14.66 -17.18 -33.22
CA MET A 246 15.02 -18.27 -32.29
C MET A 246 13.74 -18.89 -31.70
N THR A 247 12.90 -19.44 -32.56
CA THR A 247 11.53 -19.86 -32.19
C THR A 247 11.50 -21.02 -31.20
N GLU A 248 12.56 -21.82 -31.16
CA GLU A 248 12.80 -22.95 -30.27
C GLU A 248 12.90 -22.54 -28.80
N LEU A 249 13.20 -21.26 -28.52
CA LEU A 249 13.17 -20.74 -27.16
C LEU A 249 11.74 -20.52 -26.65
N ASN A 250 10.77 -20.24 -27.53
CA ASN A 250 9.42 -19.89 -27.12
C ASN A 250 8.74 -21.04 -26.39
N GLY A 251 8.19 -20.75 -25.20
CA GLY A 251 7.54 -21.76 -24.36
C GLY A 251 8.51 -22.67 -23.59
N THR A 252 9.82 -22.47 -23.72
CA THR A 252 10.84 -23.22 -22.97
C THR A 252 11.31 -22.45 -21.74
N CYS A 253 11.56 -23.19 -20.65
CA CYS A 253 12.12 -22.65 -19.42
C CYS A 253 13.64 -22.82 -19.45
N ARG A 254 14.40 -21.76 -19.22
CA ARG A 254 15.87 -21.78 -19.22
C ARG A 254 16.41 -21.26 -17.89
N GLN A 255 17.40 -21.96 -17.34
CA GLN A 255 18.16 -21.46 -16.19
C GLN A 255 19.08 -20.31 -16.64
N VAL A 256 19.27 -19.38 -15.71
CA VAL A 256 19.95 -18.11 -15.94
C VAL A 256 21.25 -18.06 -15.15
N THR A 257 22.31 -17.58 -15.79
CA THR A 257 23.54 -17.14 -15.12
C THR A 257 23.75 -15.65 -15.39
N VAL A 258 23.65 -14.84 -14.35
CA VAL A 258 23.71 -13.37 -14.47
C VAL A 258 25.14 -12.94 -14.81
N LEU A 259 25.28 -12.08 -15.83
CA LEU A 259 26.55 -11.46 -16.21
C LEU A 259 26.63 -10.02 -15.71
N THR A 260 25.58 -9.25 -15.99
CA THR A 260 25.44 -7.85 -15.59
C THR A 260 24.00 -7.60 -15.14
N PRO A 261 23.63 -6.42 -14.60
CA PRO A 261 22.23 -6.10 -14.33
C PRO A 261 21.30 -6.16 -15.56
N TYR A 262 21.87 -6.15 -16.77
CA TYR A 262 21.16 -6.00 -18.04
C TYR A 262 21.33 -7.20 -18.99
N SER A 263 22.17 -8.17 -18.62
CA SER A 263 22.47 -9.33 -19.46
C SER A 263 22.78 -10.57 -18.66
N PHE A 264 22.43 -11.71 -19.24
CA PHE A 264 22.64 -13.02 -18.63
C PHE A 264 22.83 -14.09 -19.69
N THR A 265 23.44 -15.21 -19.31
CA THR A 265 23.55 -16.36 -20.18
C THR A 265 22.42 -17.35 -19.96
N ILE A 266 22.06 -18.02 -21.05
CA ILE A 266 21.25 -19.22 -21.10
C ILE A 266 22.13 -20.35 -21.67
N GLY A 267 21.66 -21.60 -21.61
CA GLY A 267 22.41 -22.74 -22.18
C GLY A 267 22.74 -22.60 -23.67
N ASP A 268 23.18 -23.69 -24.30
CA ASP A 268 23.59 -23.70 -25.70
C ASP A 268 22.48 -23.21 -26.66
N THR A 269 22.82 -22.21 -27.48
CA THR A 269 21.98 -21.64 -28.54
C THR A 269 22.63 -21.77 -29.93
N SER A 270 23.83 -22.34 -30.03
CA SER A 270 24.59 -22.44 -31.28
C SER A 270 23.84 -23.19 -32.39
N GLY A 271 23.10 -24.23 -32.02
CA GLY A 271 22.27 -25.03 -32.93
C GLY A 271 20.90 -24.44 -33.28
N MET A 272 20.55 -23.26 -32.75
CA MET A 272 19.28 -22.58 -33.05
C MET A 272 19.43 -21.65 -34.26
N GLN A 273 18.31 -21.24 -34.85
CA GLN A 273 18.34 -20.16 -35.84
C GLN A 273 18.85 -18.84 -35.22
N ALA A 274 19.39 -17.94 -36.04
CA ALA A 274 19.89 -16.65 -35.55
C ALA A 274 18.72 -15.75 -35.10
N TYR A 275 18.89 -15.08 -33.95
CA TYR A 275 17.91 -14.13 -33.44
C TYR A 275 17.62 -13.05 -34.49
N ALA A 276 16.33 -12.82 -34.75
CA ALA A 276 15.90 -11.80 -35.70
C ALA A 276 15.49 -10.51 -34.97
N HIS A 277 14.47 -10.59 -34.11
CA HIS A 277 13.96 -9.46 -33.34
C HIS A 277 12.93 -9.91 -32.29
N GLY A 278 12.55 -8.97 -31.42
CA GLY A 278 11.43 -9.10 -30.50
C GLY A 278 11.67 -10.06 -29.34
N GLY A 279 10.57 -10.37 -28.66
CA GLY A 279 10.53 -11.31 -27.56
C GLY A 279 10.66 -10.64 -26.19
N PHE A 280 10.12 -11.34 -25.21
CA PHE A 280 10.25 -11.01 -23.81
C PHE A 280 10.38 -12.30 -23.01
N PHE A 281 10.90 -12.18 -21.80
CA PHE A 281 10.93 -13.28 -20.85
C PHE A 281 10.18 -12.92 -19.57
N VAL A 282 9.72 -13.96 -18.88
CA VAL A 282 9.08 -13.86 -17.57
C VAL A 282 9.76 -14.84 -16.63
N GLN A 283 10.09 -14.38 -15.42
CA GLN A 283 10.65 -15.27 -14.39
C GLN A 283 9.66 -16.39 -14.04
N VAL A 284 10.16 -17.62 -13.95
CA VAL A 284 9.42 -18.78 -13.46
C VAL A 284 9.87 -19.06 -12.05
N LYS A 285 8.95 -18.95 -11.09
CA LYS A 285 9.21 -19.37 -9.71
C LYS A 285 9.13 -20.88 -9.63
N ILE A 286 10.25 -21.51 -9.30
CA ILE A 286 10.34 -22.96 -9.09
C ILE A 286 10.13 -23.20 -7.59
N PRO A 287 9.21 -24.10 -7.19
CA PRO A 287 9.04 -24.47 -5.79
C PRO A 287 10.36 -24.98 -5.19
N GLN A 288 10.67 -24.54 -3.98
CA GLN A 288 11.86 -24.96 -3.25
C GLN A 288 11.42 -25.82 -2.07
N THR A 289 12.07 -26.97 -1.86
CA THR A 289 11.83 -27.79 -0.68
C THR A 289 12.83 -27.43 0.39
N CYS A 290 12.34 -27.01 1.55
CA CYS A 290 13.14 -26.75 2.75
C CYS A 290 13.02 -27.94 3.71
N CYS A 291 14.14 -28.32 4.33
CA CYS A 291 14.20 -29.33 5.37
C CYS A 291 14.38 -28.65 6.72
N PHE A 292 13.47 -28.92 7.67
CA PHE A 292 13.55 -28.42 9.03
C PHE A 292 14.01 -29.54 9.96
N VAL A 293 14.83 -29.19 10.94
CA VAL A 293 15.32 -30.13 11.96
C VAL A 293 14.51 -29.93 13.23
N SER A 294 14.18 -31.01 13.92
CA SER A 294 13.45 -30.94 15.19
C SER A 294 14.18 -30.12 16.26
N GLU A 295 13.48 -29.75 17.33
CA GLU A 295 13.99 -28.82 18.35
C GLU A 295 15.25 -29.36 19.07
N GLN A 296 15.34 -30.69 19.25
CA GLN A 296 16.47 -31.32 19.96
C GLN A 296 17.82 -31.19 19.22
N PRO A 297 17.95 -31.59 17.94
CA PRO A 297 19.19 -31.37 17.21
C PRO A 297 19.40 -29.91 16.80
N SER A 298 18.32 -29.12 16.60
CA SER A 298 18.46 -27.70 16.25
C SER A 298 19.05 -26.86 17.39
N LEU A 299 18.81 -27.18 18.65
CA LEU A 299 19.52 -26.55 19.79
C LEU A 299 21.05 -26.67 19.71
N PHE A 300 21.57 -27.75 19.11
CA PHE A 300 23.00 -27.94 18.86
C PHE A 300 23.44 -27.40 17.48
N VAL A 301 22.60 -27.52 16.45
CA VAL A 301 22.86 -27.05 15.06
C VAL A 301 22.71 -25.53 14.91
N CYS A 302 21.93 -24.86 15.76
CA CYS A 302 21.83 -23.39 15.76
C CYS A 302 23.15 -22.72 16.12
N ILE A 303 24.09 -23.42 16.77
CA ILE A 303 25.46 -22.95 17.01
C ILE A 303 26.28 -22.97 15.70
N SER A 304 25.94 -23.83 14.73
CA SER A 304 26.65 -23.98 13.45
C SER A 304 25.97 -23.28 12.25
N GLN A 305 24.66 -23.01 12.27
CA GLN A 305 23.96 -22.22 11.23
C GLN A 305 22.82 -21.34 11.78
N PRO A 306 23.12 -20.15 12.33
CA PRO A 306 22.10 -19.21 12.79
C PRO A 306 21.40 -18.51 11.61
N CYS A 307 20.07 -18.40 11.64
CA CYS A 307 19.35 -17.51 10.73
C CYS A 307 19.47 -16.07 11.28
N PHE A 308 20.43 -15.29 10.77
CA PHE A 308 20.74 -13.96 11.30
C PHE A 308 19.69 -12.93 10.90
N VAL A 309 19.09 -12.28 11.89
CA VAL A 309 18.21 -11.10 11.73
C VAL A 309 18.98 -9.79 12.00
N CYS A 310 20.29 -9.85 12.25
CA CYS A 310 21.13 -8.68 12.54
C CYS A 310 22.59 -8.89 12.07
N PHE A 311 23.28 -7.81 11.68
CA PHE A 311 24.63 -7.82 11.09
C PHE A 311 25.76 -8.33 11.99
N SER A 312 25.52 -8.54 13.30
CA SER A 312 26.53 -9.07 14.21
C SER A 312 26.25 -10.55 14.50
N PRO A 313 27.13 -11.48 14.05
CA PRO A 313 26.91 -12.91 14.27
C PRO A 313 27.04 -13.34 15.74
N LYS A 314 27.68 -12.52 16.59
CA LYS A 314 27.94 -12.86 18.00
C LYS A 314 26.72 -12.67 18.90
N VAL A 315 25.92 -11.63 18.65
CA VAL A 315 24.81 -11.26 19.54
C VAL A 315 23.70 -12.33 19.57
N PRO A 316 23.24 -12.89 18.44
CA PRO A 316 22.23 -13.95 18.47
C PRO A 316 22.67 -15.20 19.22
N LEU A 317 23.94 -15.60 19.11
CA LEU A 317 24.48 -16.74 19.85
C LEU A 317 24.51 -16.49 21.36
N GLN A 318 24.86 -15.28 21.78
CA GLN A 318 24.82 -14.89 23.21
C GLN A 318 23.38 -14.89 23.75
N ILE A 319 22.42 -14.35 22.99
CA ILE A 319 21.00 -14.37 23.37
C ILE A 319 20.49 -15.81 23.44
N HIS A 320 20.83 -16.66 22.47
CA HIS A 320 20.46 -18.07 22.47
C HIS A 320 20.98 -18.79 23.72
N ALA A 321 22.27 -18.67 24.03
CA ALA A 321 22.86 -19.26 25.23
C ALA A 321 22.22 -18.72 26.52
N THR A 322 21.91 -17.41 26.56
CA THR A 322 21.24 -16.78 27.71
C THR A 322 19.84 -17.33 27.93
N LEU A 323 19.06 -17.53 26.86
CA LEU A 323 17.71 -18.09 26.95
C LEU A 323 17.74 -19.57 27.37
N LEU A 324 18.74 -20.35 26.94
CA LEU A 324 18.92 -21.72 27.42
C LEU A 324 19.29 -21.78 28.91
N ALA A 325 20.15 -20.87 29.37
CA ALA A 325 20.46 -20.73 30.77
C ALA A 325 19.21 -20.33 31.58
N LEU A 326 18.35 -19.48 31.02
CA LEU A 326 17.07 -19.10 31.61
C LEU A 326 16.12 -20.30 31.74
N ASP A 327 16.02 -21.14 30.72
CA ASP A 327 15.20 -22.37 30.79
C ASP A 327 15.74 -23.33 31.86
N SER A 328 17.07 -23.50 31.95
CA SER A 328 17.70 -24.34 32.98
C SER A 328 17.47 -23.78 34.39
N PHE A 329 17.54 -22.46 34.56
CA PHE A 329 17.21 -21.80 35.82
C PHE A 329 15.75 -22.05 36.21
N GLN A 330 14.81 -21.90 35.26
CA GLN A 330 13.40 -22.13 35.51
C GLN A 330 13.10 -23.59 35.87
N GLN A 331 13.78 -24.55 35.24
CA GLN A 331 13.67 -25.97 35.58
C GLN A 331 14.21 -26.27 36.98
N GLN A 332 15.34 -25.68 37.36
CA GLN A 332 15.97 -25.92 38.67
C GLN A 332 15.23 -25.24 39.83
N HIS A 333 14.70 -24.04 39.61
CA HIS A 333 14.14 -23.20 40.68
C HIS A 333 12.62 -23.02 40.62
N HIS A 334 11.94 -23.55 39.60
CA HIS A 334 10.49 -23.42 39.37
C HIS A 334 9.99 -21.96 39.34
N ARG A 335 10.86 -21.02 38.97
CA ARG A 335 10.56 -19.59 38.82
C ARG A 335 11.53 -18.94 37.84
N LEU A 336 11.18 -17.78 37.32
CA LEU A 336 12.13 -16.94 36.60
C LEU A 336 13.09 -16.23 37.59
N PRO A 337 14.27 -15.78 37.13
CA PRO A 337 15.15 -14.93 37.92
C PRO A 337 14.40 -13.70 38.43
N ASN A 338 14.69 -13.29 39.66
CA ASN A 338 14.12 -12.06 40.19
C ASN A 338 14.76 -10.90 39.43
N THR A 339 13.97 -9.90 39.07
CA THR A 339 14.54 -8.63 38.58
C THR A 339 15.30 -8.00 39.73
N GLY A 340 16.56 -7.56 39.50
CA GLY A 340 17.46 -7.06 40.55
C GLY A 340 16.95 -5.85 41.35
N TRP A 341 15.80 -5.29 40.96
CA TRP A 341 15.12 -4.15 41.56
C TRP A 341 13.99 -4.52 42.54
N LEU A 342 13.58 -5.80 42.60
CA LEU A 342 12.52 -6.32 43.49
C LEU A 342 12.87 -6.29 44.99
N THR A 343 14.11 -5.94 45.35
CA THR A 343 14.49 -5.69 46.75
C THR A 343 14.11 -4.28 47.24
N SER A 344 13.67 -3.38 46.33
CA SER A 344 13.16 -2.05 46.67
C SER A 344 11.62 -2.00 46.51
N SER A 345 10.92 -1.52 47.53
CA SER A 345 9.45 -1.43 47.60
C SER A 345 8.80 -0.53 46.53
N SER A 346 9.58 0.15 45.68
CA SER A 346 9.11 1.12 44.69
C SER A 346 8.67 0.55 43.34
N CYS A 347 9.01 -0.72 43.00
CA CYS A 347 8.87 -1.26 41.64
C CYS A 347 7.60 -2.10 41.40
N CYS A 348 7.10 -2.86 42.38
CA CYS A 348 5.88 -3.66 42.27
C CYS A 348 4.75 -2.97 43.02
N ARG A 349 3.89 -2.28 42.27
CA ARG A 349 2.75 -1.54 42.82
C ARG A 349 1.46 -2.35 42.75
N GLY A 350 1.50 -3.54 42.15
CA GLY A 350 0.32 -4.35 41.90
C GLY A 350 -0.59 -3.72 40.86
N ASP A 351 -0.02 -2.94 39.92
CA ASP A 351 -0.75 -2.28 38.85
C ASP A 351 -0.37 -2.86 37.47
N ARG A 352 -1.07 -2.39 36.43
CA ARG A 352 -0.90 -2.92 35.07
C ARG A 352 0.48 -2.66 34.45
N TYR A 353 1.26 -1.73 34.98
CA TYR A 353 2.55 -1.33 34.39
C TYR A 353 3.75 -2.00 35.08
N ASP A 354 3.55 -2.86 36.10
CA ASP A 354 4.63 -3.52 36.84
C ASP A 354 5.66 -4.21 35.91
N ALA A 355 5.20 -4.97 34.90
CA ALA A 355 6.06 -5.67 33.95
C ALA A 355 6.87 -4.71 33.07
N LEU A 356 6.24 -3.61 32.61
CA LEU A 356 6.92 -2.56 31.84
C LEU A 356 7.98 -1.88 32.71
N ARG A 357 7.61 -1.51 33.93
CA ARG A 357 8.47 -0.82 34.91
C ARG A 357 9.68 -1.65 35.28
N ALA A 358 9.55 -2.97 35.35
CA ALA A 358 10.66 -3.88 35.55
C ALA A 358 11.70 -3.84 34.40
N CYS A 359 11.28 -3.46 33.20
CA CYS A 359 12.15 -3.36 32.02
C CYS A 359 12.78 -1.97 31.85
N ILE A 360 11.98 -0.91 31.99
CA ILE A 360 12.41 0.48 31.66
C ILE A 360 12.61 1.38 32.89
N GLY A 361 12.24 0.92 34.09
CA GLY A 361 12.30 1.68 35.33
C GLY A 361 11.11 2.62 35.54
N ASP A 362 10.88 2.99 36.80
CA ASP A 362 9.75 3.84 37.23
C ASP A 362 9.80 5.25 36.63
N THR A 363 10.99 5.86 36.58
CA THR A 363 11.19 7.19 36.00
C THR A 363 10.76 7.26 34.54
N MET A 364 11.09 6.22 33.75
CA MET A 364 10.71 6.19 32.34
C MET A 364 9.21 5.99 32.16
N CYS A 365 8.60 5.10 32.96
CA CYS A 365 7.16 4.88 32.99
C CYS A 365 6.41 6.21 33.23
N HIS A 366 6.82 6.98 34.23
CA HIS A 366 6.22 8.31 34.50
C HIS A 366 6.41 9.31 33.36
N LYS A 367 7.56 9.28 32.66
CA LYS A 367 7.77 10.12 31.47
C LYS A 367 6.78 9.77 30.36
N LEU A 368 6.53 8.48 30.12
CA LEU A 368 5.53 8.02 29.15
C LEU A 368 4.11 8.46 29.55
N HIS A 369 3.76 8.33 30.84
CA HIS A 369 2.46 8.74 31.37
C HIS A 369 2.16 10.23 31.18
N ARG A 370 3.21 11.08 31.14
CA ARG A 370 3.10 12.54 30.95
C ARG A 370 3.18 12.99 29.49
N LEU A 371 3.34 12.05 28.57
CA LEU A 371 3.63 12.37 27.18
C LEU A 371 2.41 13.00 26.49
N ARG A 372 2.68 13.98 25.62
CA ARG A 372 1.68 14.67 24.80
C ARG A 372 2.04 14.38 23.36
N VAL A 373 1.29 13.45 22.78
CA VAL A 373 1.52 12.93 21.44
C VAL A 373 0.52 13.54 20.49
N PHE A 374 0.96 13.86 19.27
CA PHE A 374 0.07 14.06 18.14
C PHE A 374 0.27 12.93 17.13
N MET A 375 -0.74 12.09 16.96
CA MET A 375 -0.72 11.02 15.96
C MET A 375 -1.50 11.41 14.72
N VAL A 376 -0.84 11.38 13.56
CA VAL A 376 -1.47 11.71 12.27
C VAL A 376 -1.77 10.43 11.50
N GLY A 377 -3.06 10.08 11.41
CA GLY A 377 -3.57 8.86 10.79
C GLY A 377 -4.05 7.82 11.81
N CYS A 378 -5.25 7.30 11.62
CA CYS A 378 -5.89 6.26 12.42
C CYS A 378 -6.21 5.01 11.58
N GLY A 379 -5.39 4.78 10.54
CA GLY A 379 -5.44 3.62 9.68
C GLY A 379 -4.83 2.36 10.31
N ALA A 380 -4.19 1.51 9.50
CA ALA A 380 -3.65 0.23 9.96
C ALA A 380 -2.57 0.42 11.05
N ILE A 381 -1.53 1.21 10.75
CA ILE A 381 -0.47 1.54 11.71
C ILE A 381 -1.04 2.30 12.91
N GLY A 382 -1.96 3.24 12.67
CA GLY A 382 -2.57 4.05 13.74
C GLY A 382 -3.33 3.22 14.77
N CYS A 383 -4.08 2.19 14.34
CA CYS A 383 -4.75 1.25 15.26
C CYS A 383 -3.75 0.47 16.13
N GLU A 384 -2.65 -0.01 15.54
CA GLU A 384 -1.62 -0.74 16.27
C GLU A 384 -0.84 0.18 17.23
N MET A 385 -0.57 1.43 16.81
CA MET A 385 0.07 2.42 17.67
C MET A 385 -0.80 2.84 18.85
N LEU A 386 -2.11 3.02 18.64
CA LEU A 386 -3.05 3.32 19.72
C LEU A 386 -3.14 2.19 20.75
N LYS A 387 -3.16 0.93 20.29
CA LYS A 387 -3.02 -0.23 21.17
C LYS A 387 -1.72 -0.16 21.96
N ASN A 388 -0.59 0.14 21.31
CA ASN A 388 0.70 0.27 21.99
C ASN A 388 0.70 1.44 23.00
N PHE A 389 0.07 2.58 22.68
CA PHE A 389 -0.10 3.69 23.62
C PHE A 389 -0.91 3.31 24.85
N ALA A 390 -1.98 2.51 24.68
CA ALA A 390 -2.77 1.98 25.79
C ALA A 390 -1.96 1.08 26.71
N LEU A 391 -1.15 0.17 26.15
CA LEU A 391 -0.33 -0.75 26.92
C LEU A 391 0.88 -0.06 27.58
N LEU A 392 1.45 0.95 26.93
CA LEU A 392 2.55 1.77 27.47
C LEU A 392 2.09 2.87 28.45
N GLY A 393 0.79 3.11 28.57
CA GLY A 393 0.23 4.20 29.37
C GLY A 393 0.63 5.59 28.86
N VAL A 394 0.64 5.82 27.55
CA VAL A 394 1.07 7.10 26.97
C VAL A 394 0.02 8.19 27.20
N GLY A 395 0.36 9.23 27.97
CA GLY A 395 -0.54 10.38 28.20
C GLY A 395 -1.76 10.05 29.08
N LEU A 396 -1.52 9.52 30.29
CA LEU A 396 -2.56 9.23 31.26
C LEU A 396 -3.12 10.53 31.87
N ALA A 397 -4.45 10.62 31.97
CA ALA A 397 -5.16 11.82 32.40
C ALA A 397 -4.65 12.37 33.74
N ASP A 398 -4.46 11.49 34.73
CA ASP A 398 -4.05 11.85 36.09
C ASP A 398 -2.60 12.38 36.19
N HIS A 399 -1.79 12.20 35.14
CA HIS A 399 -0.38 12.55 35.14
C HIS A 399 -0.03 13.69 34.18
N SER A 400 -0.65 13.75 33.00
CA SER A 400 -0.31 14.70 31.94
C SER A 400 -1.01 16.06 32.10
N GLY A 401 -2.23 16.08 32.68
CA GLY A 401 -3.09 17.28 32.76
C GLY A 401 -3.58 17.82 31.41
N GLU A 402 -3.20 17.19 30.29
CA GLU A 402 -3.53 17.58 28.91
C GLU A 402 -3.64 16.32 28.01
N VAL A 403 -4.48 16.38 26.98
CA VAL A 403 -4.94 15.24 26.18
C VAL A 403 -3.97 14.88 25.04
N GLY A 404 -3.82 13.59 24.72
CA GLY A 404 -3.14 13.16 23.48
C GLY A 404 -4.03 13.41 22.26
N HIS A 405 -3.49 13.93 21.17
CA HIS A 405 -4.28 14.27 19.97
C HIS A 405 -4.11 13.23 18.88
N ILE A 406 -5.19 12.84 18.24
CA ILE A 406 -5.17 12.00 17.03
C ILE A 406 -6.02 12.63 15.94
N THR A 407 -5.67 12.43 14.67
CA THR A 407 -6.48 12.96 13.57
C THR A 407 -6.50 12.03 12.37
N ASP A 408 -7.68 11.85 11.79
CA ASP A 408 -7.89 11.12 10.55
C ASP A 408 -9.21 11.59 9.90
N PRO A 409 -9.19 12.10 8.66
CA PRO A 409 -10.39 12.57 7.97
C PRO A 409 -11.25 11.43 7.38
N ASP A 410 -10.75 10.20 7.34
CA ASP A 410 -11.41 9.11 6.63
C ASP A 410 -12.51 8.44 7.47
N LEU A 411 -13.47 7.85 6.76
CA LEU A 411 -14.46 6.95 7.31
C LEU A 411 -13.99 5.49 7.25
N ILE A 412 -14.58 4.64 8.09
CA ILE A 412 -14.28 3.21 8.14
C ILE A 412 -14.94 2.50 6.96
N GLU A 413 -14.13 1.79 6.18
CA GLU A 413 -14.58 0.94 5.08
C GLU A 413 -14.49 -0.55 5.42
N LYS A 414 -15.23 -1.39 4.70
CA LYS A 414 -15.17 -2.84 4.87
C LYS A 414 -13.77 -3.43 4.63
N SER A 415 -13.03 -2.88 3.66
CA SER A 415 -11.66 -3.27 3.32
C SER A 415 -10.65 -3.03 4.44
N ASN A 416 -11.02 -2.22 5.44
CA ASN A 416 -10.16 -1.84 6.55
C ASN A 416 -10.13 -2.92 7.65
N LEU A 417 -11.25 -3.64 7.86
CA LEU A 417 -11.48 -4.58 8.95
C LEU A 417 -10.56 -5.82 8.99
N ASN A 418 -9.73 -6.01 7.96
CA ASN A 418 -8.73 -7.08 7.92
C ASN A 418 -7.39 -6.69 8.60
N ARG A 419 -7.14 -5.41 8.84
CA ARG A 419 -5.88 -4.94 9.45
C ARG A 419 -6.02 -3.75 10.40
N GLN A 420 -7.22 -3.21 10.55
CA GLN A 420 -7.56 -2.14 11.50
C GLN A 420 -8.44 -2.75 12.59
N PHE A 421 -7.81 -3.49 13.50
CA PHE A 421 -8.49 -4.41 14.42
C PHE A 421 -9.35 -3.72 15.49
N LEU A 422 -9.18 -2.41 15.69
CA LEU A 422 -10.04 -1.60 16.57
C LEU A 422 -11.45 -1.42 15.99
N PHE A 423 -11.63 -1.69 14.70
CA PHE A 423 -12.92 -1.51 14.02
C PHE A 423 -13.72 -2.81 13.94
N ARG A 424 -15.03 -2.67 13.82
CA ARG A 424 -16.01 -3.77 13.72
C ARG A 424 -16.96 -3.52 12.56
N PRO A 425 -17.68 -4.54 12.06
CA PRO A 425 -18.63 -4.35 10.95
C PRO A 425 -19.68 -3.25 11.20
N HIS A 426 -20.14 -3.07 12.44
CA HIS A 426 -21.10 -2.01 12.80
C HIS A 426 -20.49 -0.60 12.88
N HIS A 427 -19.17 -0.47 12.71
CA HIS A 427 -18.46 0.81 12.63
C HIS A 427 -18.30 1.33 11.20
N ILE A 428 -18.71 0.57 10.18
CA ILE A 428 -18.61 1.01 8.78
C ILE A 428 -19.35 2.35 8.59
N GLN A 429 -18.75 3.27 7.84
CA GLN A 429 -19.18 4.68 7.64
C GLN A 429 -19.06 5.59 8.88
N LYS A 430 -18.55 5.12 10.03
CA LYS A 430 -18.17 6.00 11.13
C LYS A 430 -16.75 6.57 10.93
N PRO A 431 -16.41 7.73 11.51
CA PRO A 431 -15.06 8.28 11.41
C PRO A 431 -14.02 7.39 12.09
N LYS A 432 -12.84 7.25 11.46
CA LYS A 432 -11.76 6.39 11.99
C LYS A 432 -11.23 6.90 13.33
N SER A 433 -10.90 8.18 13.43
CA SER A 433 -10.24 8.74 14.62
C SER A 433 -11.10 8.61 15.88
N THR A 434 -12.36 9.05 15.84
CA THR A 434 -13.26 8.99 17.00
C THR A 434 -13.57 7.56 17.42
N THR A 435 -13.75 6.66 16.46
CA THR A 435 -13.99 5.23 16.74
C THR A 435 -12.75 4.56 17.32
N ALA A 436 -11.56 4.90 16.79
CA ALA A 436 -10.30 4.35 17.29
C ALA A 436 -10.00 4.85 18.71
N ALA A 437 -10.27 6.12 19.02
CA ALA A 437 -10.14 6.66 20.37
C ALA A 437 -11.01 5.89 21.37
N ALA A 438 -12.31 5.73 21.08
CA ALA A 438 -13.22 4.99 21.94
C ALA A 438 -12.76 3.54 22.16
N ALA A 439 -12.42 2.82 21.09
CA ALA A 439 -11.93 1.43 21.20
C ALA A 439 -10.60 1.32 21.97
N THR A 440 -9.79 2.38 21.98
CA THR A 440 -8.53 2.43 22.73
C THR A 440 -8.78 2.70 24.20
N GLN A 441 -9.75 3.55 24.53
CA GLN A 441 -10.20 3.79 25.90
C GLN A 441 -10.81 2.53 26.52
N ASP A 442 -11.45 1.68 25.72
CA ASP A 442 -11.89 0.36 26.19
C ASP A 442 -10.71 -0.54 26.61
N ILE A 443 -9.52 -0.38 26.03
CA ILE A 443 -8.31 -1.14 26.42
C ILE A 443 -7.72 -0.58 27.71
N ASN A 444 -7.63 0.75 27.80
CA ASN A 444 -7.12 1.45 28.98
C ASN A 444 -7.97 2.71 29.28
N PRO A 445 -8.90 2.62 30.26
CA PRO A 445 -9.79 3.73 30.60
C PRO A 445 -9.09 4.99 31.12
N GLN A 446 -7.82 4.87 31.57
CA GLN A 446 -7.02 5.99 32.05
C GLN A 446 -6.46 6.88 30.92
N LEU A 447 -6.56 6.44 29.67
CA LEU A 447 -6.12 7.22 28.52
C LEU A 447 -7.11 8.34 28.18
N GLN A 448 -6.55 9.52 27.92
CA GLN A 448 -7.30 10.66 27.41
C GLN A 448 -6.87 10.95 25.96
N ILE A 449 -7.81 10.83 25.03
CA ILE A 449 -7.57 10.99 23.60
C ILE A 449 -8.55 12.01 23.03
N ASP A 450 -8.03 13.04 22.37
CA ASP A 450 -8.79 14.03 21.60
C ASP A 450 -8.71 13.68 20.13
N ALA A 451 -9.86 13.31 19.55
CA ALA A 451 -9.95 12.76 18.20
C ALA A 451 -10.51 13.78 17.22
N HIS A 452 -9.65 14.23 16.31
CA HIS A 452 -9.98 15.20 15.28
C HIS A 452 -10.31 14.52 13.94
N LEU A 453 -11.06 15.23 13.09
CA LEU A 453 -11.43 14.80 11.72
C LEU A 453 -10.71 15.60 10.63
N ASN A 454 -9.72 16.41 11.02
CA ASN A 454 -9.09 17.36 10.13
C ASN A 454 -7.95 16.69 9.35
N LYS A 455 -7.89 16.92 8.04
CA LYS A 455 -6.69 16.60 7.26
C LYS A 455 -5.56 17.52 7.69
N VAL A 456 -4.38 16.98 7.97
CA VAL A 456 -3.18 17.79 8.28
C VAL A 456 -2.59 18.30 6.96
N CYS A 457 -2.86 19.57 6.65
CA CYS A 457 -2.46 20.22 5.40
C CYS A 457 -2.39 21.75 5.59
N PRO A 458 -1.91 22.53 4.60
CA PRO A 458 -1.82 23.99 4.73
C PRO A 458 -3.17 24.66 5.06
N ALA A 459 -4.29 24.08 4.64
CA ALA A 459 -5.62 24.64 4.92
C ALA A 459 -6.06 24.52 6.39
N THR A 460 -5.41 23.68 7.19
CA THR A 460 -5.75 23.44 8.61
C THR A 460 -4.72 24.01 9.57
N GLU A 461 -3.80 24.85 9.10
CA GLU A 461 -2.79 25.52 9.94
C GLU A 461 -3.39 26.47 10.99
N SER A 462 -4.61 26.96 10.78
CA SER A 462 -5.32 27.74 11.81
C SER A 462 -5.60 26.90 13.06
N ILE A 463 -5.87 25.60 12.88
CA ILE A 463 -6.10 24.62 13.94
C ILE A 463 -4.76 24.10 14.46
N TYR A 464 -3.93 23.57 13.55
CA TYR A 464 -2.61 23.00 13.83
C TYR A 464 -1.51 24.06 13.68
N ASN A 465 -1.65 25.15 14.41
CA ASN A 465 -0.69 26.25 14.42
C ASN A 465 0.55 25.94 15.29
N ASP A 466 1.53 26.85 15.30
CA ASP A 466 2.75 26.65 16.10
C ASP A 466 2.48 26.57 17.60
N ARG A 467 1.42 27.21 18.10
CA ARG A 467 1.01 27.06 19.51
C ARG A 467 0.57 25.63 19.81
N PHE A 468 -0.17 24.99 18.92
CA PHE A 468 -0.53 23.58 19.03
C PHE A 468 0.72 22.70 19.10
N TYR A 469 1.63 22.83 18.12
CA TYR A 469 2.85 22.03 18.09
C TYR A 469 3.77 22.27 19.27
N SER A 470 3.91 23.52 19.74
CA SER A 470 4.81 23.89 20.84
C SER A 470 4.56 23.11 22.13
N ARG A 471 3.29 22.72 22.37
CA ARG A 471 2.87 21.96 23.55
C ARG A 471 3.22 20.47 23.45
N LEU A 472 3.37 19.94 22.24
CA LEU A 472 3.62 18.52 22.02
C LEU A 472 5.03 18.11 22.46
N HIS A 473 5.17 16.86 22.88
CA HIS A 473 6.45 16.23 23.16
C HIS A 473 6.99 15.48 21.93
N VAL A 474 6.11 14.82 21.17
CA VAL A 474 6.47 14.00 20.00
C VAL A 474 5.30 13.91 19.03
N VAL A 475 5.61 13.79 17.74
CA VAL A 475 4.63 13.50 16.67
C VAL A 475 4.87 12.08 16.17
N VAL A 476 3.79 11.36 15.87
CA VAL A 476 3.85 10.01 15.28
C VAL A 476 3.00 9.98 14.02
N THR A 477 3.56 9.53 12.91
CA THR A 477 2.83 9.42 11.64
C THR A 477 2.43 7.97 11.35
N ALA A 478 1.19 7.82 10.91
CA ALA A 478 0.59 6.56 10.46
C ALA A 478 -0.10 6.76 9.10
N LEU A 479 0.65 7.38 8.19
CA LEU A 479 0.17 7.90 6.90
C LEU A 479 0.32 6.88 5.76
N ASP A 480 -0.39 7.09 4.66
CA ASP A 480 -0.38 6.21 3.48
C ASP A 480 0.10 6.91 2.19
N ASN A 481 0.48 8.18 2.28
CA ASN A 481 0.97 8.98 1.15
C ASN A 481 2.20 9.81 1.55
N VAL A 482 3.06 10.09 0.58
CA VAL A 482 4.35 10.77 0.79
C VAL A 482 4.14 12.26 1.02
N GLU A 483 3.18 12.88 0.33
CA GLU A 483 2.91 14.32 0.43
C GLU A 483 2.52 14.74 1.85
N ALA A 484 1.65 13.97 2.52
CA ALA A 484 1.28 14.23 3.90
C ALA A 484 2.47 14.03 4.86
N ARG A 485 3.32 13.03 4.64
CA ARG A 485 4.55 12.83 5.43
C ARG A 485 5.47 14.04 5.32
N ARG A 486 5.75 14.48 4.09
CA ARG A 486 6.57 15.67 3.81
C ARG A 486 6.02 16.93 4.46
N TYR A 487 4.70 17.11 4.43
CA TYR A 487 4.05 18.24 5.07
C TYR A 487 4.19 18.19 6.59
N VAL A 488 3.92 17.05 7.23
CA VAL A 488 4.12 16.89 8.69
C VAL A 488 5.59 17.11 9.06
N ASP A 489 6.54 16.56 8.31
CA ASP A 489 7.97 16.77 8.49
C ASP A 489 8.36 18.27 8.42
N SER A 490 7.78 19.03 7.50
CA SER A 490 8.03 20.47 7.43
C SER A 490 7.55 21.22 8.69
N ARG A 491 6.43 20.79 9.29
CA ARG A 491 5.88 21.38 10.53
C ARG A 491 6.72 21.03 11.76
N ILE A 492 7.21 19.80 11.87
CA ILE A 492 8.05 19.40 13.01
C ILE A 492 9.42 20.08 12.98
N VAL A 493 10.00 20.31 11.79
CA VAL A 493 11.30 20.99 11.66
C VAL A 493 11.15 22.42 12.12
N SER A 494 10.10 23.10 11.64
CA SER A 494 9.74 24.47 12.04
C SER A 494 9.47 24.61 13.55
N ASN A 495 8.91 23.57 14.17
CA ASN A 495 8.53 23.56 15.59
C ASN A 495 9.52 22.81 16.50
N GLN A 496 10.65 22.35 15.95
CA GLN A 496 11.68 21.56 16.66
C GLN A 496 11.11 20.40 17.48
N LYS A 497 10.26 19.57 16.86
CA LYS A 497 9.65 18.40 17.52
C LYS A 497 10.20 17.08 16.97
N PRO A 498 10.43 16.07 17.83
CA PRO A 498 10.70 14.71 17.37
C PRO A 498 9.53 14.14 16.56
N LEU A 499 9.85 13.36 15.54
CA LEU A 499 8.91 12.59 14.73
C LEU A 499 9.34 11.13 14.65
N LEU A 500 8.38 10.25 14.81
CA LEU A 500 8.50 8.84 14.48
C LEU A 500 7.65 8.56 13.24
N ASP A 501 8.30 8.26 12.12
CA ASP A 501 7.64 7.86 10.88
C ASP A 501 7.75 6.36 10.63
N SER A 502 6.78 5.85 9.88
CA SER A 502 6.78 4.48 9.45
C SER A 502 5.89 4.24 8.23
N GLY A 503 6.13 3.12 7.56
CA GLY A 503 5.34 2.70 6.40
C GLY A 503 5.41 1.21 6.14
N THR A 504 4.40 0.70 5.42
CA THR A 504 4.30 -0.72 5.04
C THR A 504 3.89 -0.88 3.59
N MET A 505 4.42 -1.91 2.92
CA MET A 505 3.96 -2.36 1.61
C MET A 505 4.01 -3.88 1.54
N GLY A 506 2.84 -4.52 1.62
CA GLY A 506 2.74 -5.98 1.74
C GLY A 506 3.47 -6.50 2.96
N THR A 507 4.47 -7.35 2.76
CA THR A 507 5.34 -7.90 3.81
C THR A 507 6.50 -6.98 4.18
N LYS A 508 6.71 -5.88 3.45
CA LYS A 508 7.79 -4.91 3.70
C LYS A 508 7.33 -3.86 4.69
N GLY A 509 8.25 -3.41 5.55
CA GLY A 509 8.02 -2.33 6.49
C GLY A 509 9.28 -1.53 6.75
N HIS A 510 9.11 -0.27 7.15
CA HIS A 510 10.20 0.56 7.63
C HIS A 510 9.78 1.46 8.80
N THR A 511 10.76 1.86 9.60
CA THR A 511 10.63 2.87 10.65
C THR A 511 11.77 3.87 10.57
N GLU A 512 11.44 5.15 10.69
CA GLU A 512 12.41 6.24 10.70
C GLU A 512 12.20 7.12 11.93
N VAL A 513 13.30 7.44 12.60
CA VAL A 513 13.32 8.30 13.79
C VAL A 513 14.01 9.62 13.47
N ILE A 514 13.26 10.71 13.63
CA ILE A 514 13.70 12.08 13.37
C ILE A 514 13.74 12.84 14.69
N VAL A 515 14.93 13.25 15.12
CA VAL A 515 15.15 13.93 16.41
C VAL A 515 15.82 15.28 16.18
N PRO A 516 15.24 16.39 16.69
CA PRO A 516 15.79 17.73 16.56
C PRO A 516 17.25 17.82 16.98
N ASN A 517 18.05 18.50 16.16
CA ASN A 517 19.49 18.74 16.37
C ASN A 517 20.38 17.49 16.37
N LEU A 518 19.84 16.28 16.16
CA LEU A 518 20.59 15.03 16.09
C LEU A 518 20.58 14.43 14.68
N THR A 519 19.39 14.25 14.11
CA THR A 519 19.23 13.52 12.83
C THR A 519 18.89 14.45 11.67
N GLU A 520 19.01 13.96 10.44
CA GLU A 520 18.32 14.57 9.30
C GLU A 520 16.79 14.44 9.42
N SER A 521 16.05 15.23 8.63
CA SER A 521 14.60 15.18 8.52
C SER A 521 14.15 14.21 7.41
N TYR A 522 12.87 13.83 7.39
CA TYR A 522 12.31 13.00 6.32
C TYR A 522 12.50 13.65 4.94
N ASN A 523 12.34 14.98 4.84
CA ASN A 523 12.54 15.73 3.59
C ASN A 523 14.00 15.83 3.12
N SER A 524 14.98 15.40 3.92
CA SER A 524 16.40 15.43 3.53
C SER A 524 16.74 14.39 2.45
N HIS A 525 15.93 13.32 2.37
CA HIS A 525 16.08 12.27 1.38
C HIS A 525 14.94 12.34 0.36
N ARG A 526 15.23 11.92 -0.88
CA ARG A 526 14.22 11.78 -1.92
C ARG A 526 14.07 10.32 -2.26
N ASP A 527 12.89 9.79 -1.97
CA ASP A 527 12.47 8.52 -2.53
C ASP A 527 12.47 8.59 -4.07
N PRO A 528 12.77 7.47 -4.74
CA PRO A 528 12.62 7.37 -6.19
C PRO A 528 11.18 7.77 -6.58
N PRO A 529 11.00 8.69 -7.55
CA PRO A 529 9.65 9.02 -8.01
C PRO A 529 8.99 7.80 -8.64
N GLU A 530 7.66 7.72 -8.59
CA GLU A 530 6.92 6.73 -9.37
C GLU A 530 7.27 6.89 -10.86
N GLU A 531 7.56 5.78 -11.55
CA GLU A 531 7.79 5.81 -12.99
C GLU A 531 6.49 6.22 -13.72
N GLU A 532 6.47 7.43 -14.28
CA GLU A 532 5.36 7.86 -15.13
C GLU A 532 5.42 7.15 -16.49
N ILE A 533 4.32 6.50 -16.86
CA ILE A 533 4.21 5.87 -18.17
C ILE A 533 4.18 6.97 -19.25
N PRO A 534 5.06 6.93 -20.27
CA PRO A 534 5.07 7.92 -21.34
C PRO A 534 3.70 8.08 -22.00
N PHE A 535 3.33 9.32 -22.32
CA PHE A 535 2.00 9.62 -22.85
C PHE A 535 1.74 8.92 -24.21
N CYS A 536 2.76 8.80 -25.06
CA CYS A 536 2.64 8.10 -26.35
C CYS A 536 2.35 6.60 -26.15
N THR A 537 2.95 5.97 -25.14
CA THR A 537 2.75 4.58 -24.74
C THR A 537 1.31 4.35 -24.30
N LEU A 538 0.78 5.20 -23.41
CA LEU A 538 -0.62 5.14 -23.01
C LEU A 538 -1.57 5.39 -24.19
N LYS A 539 -1.26 6.38 -25.05
CA LYS A 539 -2.15 6.81 -26.14
C LYS A 539 -2.20 5.84 -27.32
N SER A 540 -1.06 5.31 -27.73
CA SER A 540 -0.86 4.69 -29.05
C SER A 540 -0.12 3.34 -29.00
N PHE A 541 0.81 3.12 -28.06
CA PHE A 541 1.70 1.95 -28.09
C PHE A 541 1.80 1.26 -26.71
N PRO A 542 0.71 0.71 -26.17
CA PRO A 542 0.79 -0.09 -24.96
C PRO A 542 1.59 -1.37 -25.23
N ALA A 543 2.38 -1.80 -24.26
CA ALA A 543 3.26 -2.97 -24.37
C ALA A 543 2.89 -4.04 -23.33
N VAL A 544 2.44 -3.60 -22.15
CA VAL A 544 2.02 -4.44 -21.04
C VAL A 544 0.63 -4.01 -20.55
N THR A 545 -0.01 -4.86 -19.77
CA THR A 545 -1.39 -4.70 -19.31
C THR A 545 -1.57 -3.50 -18.38
N GLU A 546 -0.55 -3.11 -17.64
CA GLU A 546 -0.51 -1.91 -16.80
C GLU A 546 -0.82 -0.65 -17.64
N HIS A 547 -0.30 -0.58 -18.87
CA HIS A 547 -0.55 0.53 -19.80
C HIS A 547 -2.02 0.56 -20.26
N THR A 548 -2.64 -0.61 -20.48
CA THR A 548 -4.04 -0.69 -20.91
C THR A 548 -5.00 -0.34 -19.78
N ILE A 549 -4.67 -0.70 -18.53
CA ILE A 549 -5.43 -0.36 -17.33
C ILE A 549 -5.36 1.14 -17.06
N GLN A 550 -4.16 1.73 -17.04
CA GLN A 550 -4.00 3.18 -16.85
C GLN A 550 -4.72 3.96 -17.96
N TRP A 551 -4.65 3.51 -19.22
CA TRP A 551 -5.42 4.11 -20.30
C TRP A 551 -6.94 4.04 -20.05
N ALA A 552 -7.45 2.91 -19.55
CA ALA A 552 -8.87 2.74 -19.27
C ALA A 552 -9.33 3.65 -18.11
N ARG A 553 -8.50 3.79 -17.06
CA ARG A 553 -8.71 4.74 -15.97
C ARG A 553 -8.74 6.19 -16.46
N ASP A 554 -7.80 6.59 -17.30
CA ASP A 554 -7.78 7.91 -17.96
C ASP A 554 -9.04 8.15 -18.82
N LYS A 555 -9.59 7.09 -19.46
CA LYS A 555 -10.83 7.18 -20.24
C LYS A 555 -12.04 7.36 -19.35
N PHE A 556 -12.07 6.70 -18.20
CA PHE A 556 -13.09 6.88 -17.18
C PHE A 556 -13.09 8.34 -16.69
N GLU A 557 -11.98 8.84 -16.15
CA GLU A 557 -11.90 10.21 -15.60
C GLU A 557 -12.23 11.27 -16.65
N SER A 558 -11.67 11.12 -17.85
CA SER A 558 -11.92 12.07 -18.92
C SER A 558 -13.38 12.08 -19.39
N ALA A 559 -14.07 10.95 -19.39
CA ALA A 559 -15.45 10.88 -19.86
C ALA A 559 -16.46 11.27 -18.77
N PHE A 560 -16.19 10.87 -17.53
CA PHE A 560 -17.19 10.80 -16.47
C PHE A 560 -16.92 11.76 -15.30
N SER A 561 -15.71 12.29 -15.17
CA SER A 561 -15.34 13.24 -14.09
C SER A 561 -14.96 14.61 -14.66
N HIS A 562 -13.91 14.69 -15.47
CA HIS A 562 -13.34 15.97 -15.92
C HIS A 562 -14.26 16.72 -16.89
N LYS A 563 -14.78 16.05 -17.91
CA LYS A 563 -15.68 16.70 -18.88
C LYS A 563 -16.98 17.21 -18.23
N PRO A 564 -17.68 16.42 -17.39
CA PRO A 564 -18.83 16.93 -16.63
C PRO A 564 -18.47 18.08 -15.68
N SER A 565 -17.31 18.02 -15.01
CA SER A 565 -16.87 19.09 -14.11
C SER A 565 -16.60 20.41 -14.84
N ILE A 566 -15.89 20.36 -15.97
CA ILE A 566 -15.65 21.53 -16.83
C ILE A 566 -16.98 22.08 -17.37
N TYR A 567 -17.90 21.19 -17.77
CA TYR A 567 -19.22 21.59 -18.24
C TYR A 567 -20.01 22.34 -17.15
N ASN A 568 -20.04 21.82 -15.92
CA ASN A 568 -20.73 22.48 -14.81
C ASN A 568 -20.05 23.80 -14.40
N MET A 569 -18.72 23.83 -14.35
CA MET A 569 -17.96 25.05 -14.03
C MET A 569 -18.27 26.18 -15.01
N PHE A 570 -18.42 25.87 -16.30
CA PHE A 570 -18.81 26.83 -17.33
C PHE A 570 -20.19 27.46 -17.04
N TRP A 571 -21.19 26.65 -16.69
CA TRP A 571 -22.53 27.15 -16.37
C TRP A 571 -22.63 27.81 -14.98
N GLN A 572 -21.70 27.53 -14.06
CA GLN A 572 -21.57 28.27 -12.80
C GLN A 572 -21.00 29.68 -13.01
N THR A 573 -20.05 29.81 -13.95
CA THR A 573 -19.48 31.12 -14.32
C THR A 573 -20.37 31.93 -15.25
N HIS A 574 -21.25 31.27 -16.01
CA HIS A 574 -22.20 31.89 -16.93
C HIS A 574 -23.62 31.43 -16.57
N SER A 575 -24.27 32.19 -15.69
CA SER A 575 -25.52 31.84 -15.02
C SER A 575 -26.72 31.63 -15.95
N SER A 576 -26.65 32.14 -17.18
CA SER A 576 -27.67 31.89 -18.20
C SER A 576 -27.10 31.88 -19.61
N ALA A 577 -27.87 31.32 -20.54
CA ALA A 577 -27.57 31.37 -21.96
C ALA A 577 -27.40 32.82 -22.46
N GLU A 578 -28.21 33.76 -21.97
CA GLU A 578 -28.12 35.18 -22.29
C GLU A 578 -26.81 35.80 -21.79
N SER A 579 -26.34 35.42 -20.59
CA SER A 579 -25.05 35.90 -20.05
C SER A 579 -23.84 35.49 -20.91
N VAL A 580 -23.89 34.31 -21.54
CA VAL A 580 -22.85 33.86 -22.49
C VAL A 580 -22.86 34.74 -23.75
N LEU A 581 -24.04 35.19 -24.19
CA LEU A 581 -24.21 36.03 -25.36
C LEU A 581 -23.76 37.49 -25.13
N GLU A 582 -23.90 38.01 -23.91
CA GLU A 582 -23.45 39.36 -23.55
C GLU A 582 -21.91 39.48 -23.43
N VAL A 583 -21.23 38.41 -23.00
CA VAL A 583 -19.75 38.37 -22.83
C VAL A 583 -19.00 38.38 -24.19
N ARG A 584 -19.72 38.16 -25.30
CA ARG A 584 -19.25 38.14 -26.71
C ARG A 584 -18.38 39.34 -27.13
N GLY A 585 -18.44 40.45 -26.40
CA GLY A 585 -17.69 41.67 -26.71
C GLY A 585 -16.36 41.88 -25.96
N ARG A 586 -16.01 41.11 -24.92
CA ARG A 586 -14.91 41.50 -24.01
C ARG A 586 -13.81 40.45 -23.74
N LYS A 587 -14.03 39.13 -23.93
CA LYS A 587 -13.02 38.07 -23.69
C LYS A 587 -13.24 36.84 -24.59
N SER A 588 -12.18 36.04 -24.81
CA SER A 588 -12.29 34.69 -25.41
C SER A 588 -13.01 33.75 -24.44
N LEU A 589 -13.97 32.97 -24.94
CA LEU A 589 -14.78 32.03 -24.15
C LEU A 589 -14.04 30.70 -24.03
N GLU A 590 -13.05 30.67 -23.14
CA GLU A 590 -12.25 29.47 -22.86
C GLU A 590 -13.16 28.30 -22.42
N GLY A 591 -13.16 27.19 -23.17
CA GLY A 591 -13.96 25.99 -22.87
C GLY A 591 -15.32 25.88 -23.59
N SER A 592 -15.80 26.92 -24.26
CA SER A 592 -17.09 26.95 -25.00
C SER A 592 -17.28 25.76 -25.95
N PHE A 593 -16.27 25.44 -26.76
CA PHE A 593 -16.30 24.30 -27.68
C PHE A 593 -16.58 22.95 -27.03
N GLN A 594 -16.01 22.72 -25.85
CA GLN A 594 -16.21 21.47 -25.14
C GLN A 594 -17.65 21.34 -24.66
N VAL A 595 -18.20 22.44 -24.15
CA VAL A 595 -19.59 22.56 -23.71
C VAL A 595 -20.55 22.33 -24.87
N ILE A 596 -20.35 23.01 -26.00
CA ILE A 596 -21.19 22.89 -27.20
C ILE A 596 -21.20 21.45 -27.71
N LYS A 597 -20.02 20.83 -27.81
CA LYS A 597 -19.90 19.44 -28.27
C LYS A 597 -20.60 18.43 -27.35
N LEU A 598 -20.63 18.70 -26.05
CA LEU A 598 -21.36 17.88 -25.08
C LEU A 598 -22.86 18.12 -25.20
N LEU A 599 -23.28 19.38 -25.33
CA LEU A 599 -24.67 19.78 -25.50
C LEU A 599 -25.30 19.19 -26.78
N SER A 600 -24.65 19.35 -27.94
CA SER A 600 -25.14 18.81 -29.22
C SER A 600 -25.21 17.28 -29.28
N ARG A 601 -24.55 16.59 -28.33
CA ARG A 601 -24.50 15.12 -28.26
C ARG A 601 -25.11 14.59 -26.96
N ARG A 602 -25.86 15.43 -26.24
CA ARG A 602 -26.47 15.07 -24.97
C ARG A 602 -27.53 13.98 -25.21
N PRO A 603 -27.46 12.85 -24.51
CA PRO A 603 -28.53 11.85 -24.57
C PRO A 603 -29.78 12.38 -23.85
N THR A 604 -30.95 11.93 -24.28
CA THR A 604 -32.25 12.31 -23.70
C THR A 604 -32.94 11.13 -23.02
N HIS A 605 -32.72 9.91 -23.51
CA HIS A 605 -33.28 8.66 -22.98
C HIS A 605 -32.22 7.56 -22.97
N TRP A 606 -32.51 6.45 -22.30
CA TRP A 606 -31.58 5.33 -22.10
C TRP A 606 -30.99 4.79 -23.41
N GLU A 607 -31.77 4.67 -24.49
CA GLU A 607 -31.30 4.18 -25.79
C GLU A 607 -30.16 5.03 -26.37
N HIS A 608 -30.20 6.35 -26.14
CA HIS A 608 -29.15 7.26 -26.57
C HIS A 608 -27.86 7.02 -25.80
N CYS A 609 -27.92 6.70 -24.50
CA CYS A 609 -26.75 6.32 -23.70
C CYS A 609 -26.10 5.03 -24.23
N VAL A 610 -26.91 4.02 -24.58
CA VAL A 610 -26.44 2.77 -25.21
C VAL A 610 -25.78 3.04 -26.56
N THR A 611 -26.40 3.90 -27.38
CA THR A 611 -25.85 4.31 -28.68
C THR A 611 -24.52 5.03 -28.51
N LEU A 612 -24.41 5.94 -27.54
CA LEU A 612 -23.16 6.64 -27.21
C LEU A 612 -22.07 5.65 -26.80
N ALA A 613 -22.38 4.68 -25.93
CA ALA A 613 -21.45 3.63 -25.53
C ALA A 613 -20.96 2.80 -26.73
N ARG A 614 -21.86 2.40 -27.63
CA ARG A 614 -21.53 1.69 -28.88
C ARG A 614 -20.63 2.51 -29.80
N ILE A 615 -20.88 3.81 -29.93
CA ILE A 615 -20.01 4.75 -30.68
C ILE A 615 -18.61 4.83 -30.05
N LYS A 616 -18.52 4.84 -28.71
CA LYS A 616 -17.23 4.84 -28.01
C LYS A 616 -16.47 3.55 -28.24
N PHE A 617 -17.13 2.40 -28.24
CA PHE A 617 -16.53 1.10 -28.56
C PHE A 617 -15.84 1.15 -29.93
N ASP A 618 -16.58 1.52 -30.99
CA ASP A 618 -16.02 1.62 -32.35
C ASP A 618 -14.88 2.63 -32.41
N LYS A 619 -15.02 3.77 -31.73
CA LYS A 619 -13.99 4.78 -31.69
C LYS A 619 -12.70 4.25 -31.06
N TYR A 620 -12.81 3.53 -29.95
CA TYR A 620 -11.65 3.12 -29.16
C TYR A 620 -10.95 1.90 -29.71
N PHE A 621 -11.71 0.90 -30.19
CA PHE A 621 -11.17 -0.42 -30.50
C PHE A 621 -11.14 -0.76 -32.00
N LYS A 622 -11.82 0.01 -32.85
CA LYS A 622 -11.81 -0.17 -34.31
C LYS A 622 -11.15 1.00 -35.04
N ARG A 623 -11.75 2.19 -34.95
CA ARG A 623 -11.32 3.38 -35.72
C ARG A 623 -9.90 3.82 -35.38
N LYS A 624 -9.52 3.78 -34.10
CA LYS A 624 -8.17 4.11 -33.67
C LYS A 624 -7.12 3.12 -34.16
N ALA A 625 -7.42 1.83 -34.15
CA ALA A 625 -6.53 0.81 -34.71
C ALA A 625 -6.32 1.03 -36.21
N LEU A 626 -7.41 1.21 -36.97
CA LEU A 626 -7.35 1.50 -38.41
C LEU A 626 -6.58 2.79 -38.72
N GLN A 627 -6.79 3.84 -37.94
CA GLN A 627 -6.03 5.08 -38.10
C GLN A 627 -4.53 4.86 -37.86
N LEU A 628 -4.17 4.08 -36.83
CA LEU A 628 -2.78 3.82 -36.50
C LEU A 628 -2.08 2.98 -37.58
N LEU A 629 -2.75 1.95 -38.09
CA LEU A 629 -2.25 1.12 -39.20
C LEU A 629 -2.17 1.89 -40.53
N HIS A 630 -3.05 2.87 -40.75
CA HIS A 630 -2.95 3.76 -41.90
C HIS A 630 -1.75 4.72 -41.78
N SER A 631 -1.47 5.23 -40.58
CA SER A 631 -0.31 6.08 -40.34
C SER A 631 1.01 5.30 -40.37
N PHE A 632 1.01 4.05 -39.91
CA PHE A 632 2.16 3.16 -39.89
C PHE A 632 1.74 1.77 -40.40
N PRO A 633 1.79 1.54 -41.72
CA PRO A 633 1.62 0.22 -42.33
C PRO A 633 2.53 -0.84 -41.70
N LEU A 634 2.15 -2.12 -41.79
CA LEU A 634 2.88 -3.23 -41.12
C LEU A 634 4.33 -3.37 -41.59
N ASP A 635 4.60 -2.98 -42.83
CA ASP A 635 5.89 -2.99 -43.53
C ASP A 635 6.70 -1.70 -43.34
N THR A 636 6.23 -0.75 -42.52
CA THR A 636 6.96 0.50 -42.24
C THR A 636 8.32 0.20 -41.61
N ARG A 637 9.39 0.76 -42.18
CA ARG A 637 10.77 0.63 -41.69
C ARG A 637 11.30 1.95 -41.13
N LEU A 638 12.18 1.84 -40.13
CA LEU A 638 12.93 2.95 -39.56
C LEU A 638 14.18 3.24 -40.41
N LYS A 639 14.88 4.35 -40.09
CA LYS A 639 16.07 4.80 -40.82
C LYS A 639 17.24 3.79 -40.79
N ASP A 640 17.28 2.96 -39.76
CA ASP A 640 18.27 1.89 -39.58
C ASP A 640 17.90 0.57 -40.29
N GLY A 641 16.77 0.55 -41.02
CA GLY A 641 16.28 -0.63 -41.74
C GLY A 641 15.41 -1.58 -40.89
N SER A 642 15.32 -1.38 -39.58
CA SER A 642 14.48 -2.17 -38.68
C SER A 642 12.99 -1.90 -38.89
N LEU A 643 12.12 -2.82 -38.47
CA LEU A 643 10.67 -2.64 -38.60
C LEU A 643 10.15 -1.68 -37.53
N PHE A 644 9.22 -0.80 -37.90
CA PHE A 644 8.55 0.08 -36.95
C PHE A 644 7.76 -0.73 -35.91
N TRP A 645 7.10 -1.79 -36.36
CA TRP A 645 6.34 -2.74 -35.52
C TRP A 645 7.23 -3.87 -35.02
N GLN A 646 8.10 -3.54 -34.07
CA GLN A 646 8.90 -4.50 -33.32
C GLN A 646 8.75 -4.25 -31.83
N SER A 647 9.03 -5.26 -31.00
CA SER A 647 8.91 -5.12 -29.53
C SER A 647 9.66 -3.87 -29.05
N PRO A 648 9.05 -3.04 -28.17
CA PRO A 648 7.81 -3.28 -27.43
C PRO A 648 6.52 -2.85 -28.17
N LYS A 649 6.62 -2.31 -29.39
CA LYS A 649 5.49 -1.78 -30.19
C LYS A 649 4.77 -2.90 -30.93
N ARG A 650 3.57 -3.23 -30.47
CA ARG A 650 2.71 -4.25 -31.09
C ARG A 650 1.74 -3.61 -32.09
N PRO A 651 1.57 -4.16 -33.31
CA PRO A 651 0.57 -3.66 -34.25
C PRO A 651 -0.85 -3.94 -33.73
N PRO A 652 -1.78 -2.96 -33.73
CA PRO A 652 -3.13 -3.17 -33.25
C PRO A 652 -3.98 -3.95 -34.27
N SER A 653 -4.84 -4.84 -33.79
CA SER A 653 -5.89 -5.52 -34.55
C SER A 653 -7.24 -4.85 -34.28
N PRO A 654 -7.93 -4.28 -35.29
CA PRO A 654 -9.24 -3.65 -35.08
C PRO A 654 -10.27 -4.66 -34.59
N ILE A 655 -11.04 -4.30 -33.54
CA ILE A 655 -12.06 -5.18 -32.95
C ILE A 655 -13.43 -4.87 -33.56
N GLU A 656 -14.03 -5.88 -34.20
CA GLU A 656 -15.43 -5.84 -34.60
C GLU A 656 -16.34 -6.13 -33.41
N PHE A 657 -17.42 -5.37 -33.29
CA PHE A 657 -18.36 -5.55 -32.19
C PHE A 657 -19.21 -6.81 -32.40
N ASP A 658 -19.39 -7.57 -31.33
CA ASP A 658 -20.23 -8.76 -31.28
C ASP A 658 -21.00 -8.72 -29.96
N LEU A 659 -22.33 -8.82 -30.03
CA LEU A 659 -23.21 -8.82 -28.87
C LEU A 659 -23.05 -10.10 -28.03
N LYS A 660 -22.63 -11.21 -28.65
CA LYS A 660 -22.44 -12.50 -27.97
C LYS A 660 -21.15 -12.55 -27.15
N ASP A 661 -20.21 -11.64 -27.41
CA ASP A 661 -18.98 -11.55 -26.63
C ASP A 661 -19.28 -10.87 -25.28
N PRO A 662 -19.10 -11.56 -24.13
CA PRO A 662 -19.39 -11.02 -22.81
C PRO A 662 -18.59 -9.74 -22.50
N LEU A 663 -17.37 -9.62 -23.03
CA LEU A 663 -16.51 -8.46 -22.81
C LEU A 663 -17.03 -7.23 -23.55
N HIS A 664 -17.50 -7.43 -24.78
CA HIS A 664 -18.08 -6.37 -25.61
C HIS A 664 -19.38 -5.86 -24.97
N TYR A 665 -20.22 -6.80 -24.52
CA TYR A 665 -21.46 -6.50 -23.80
C TYR A 665 -21.17 -5.73 -22.51
N SER A 666 -20.26 -6.22 -21.66
CA SER A 666 -19.88 -5.59 -20.40
C SER A 666 -19.41 -4.13 -20.58
N PHE A 667 -18.59 -3.86 -21.59
CA PHE A 667 -18.16 -2.48 -21.90
C PHE A 667 -19.33 -1.57 -22.26
N VAL A 668 -20.24 -2.04 -23.14
CA VAL A 668 -21.38 -1.21 -23.58
C VAL A 668 -22.33 -0.94 -22.43
N VAL A 669 -22.65 -1.94 -21.62
CA VAL A 669 -23.56 -1.80 -20.47
C VAL A 669 -22.97 -0.85 -19.44
N SER A 670 -21.74 -1.08 -19.00
CA SER A 670 -21.08 -0.24 -17.99
C SER A 670 -20.91 1.19 -18.47
N ALA A 671 -20.46 1.41 -19.71
CA ALA A 671 -20.34 2.75 -20.27
C ALA A 671 -21.71 3.46 -20.41
N ALA A 672 -22.76 2.74 -20.82
CA ALA A 672 -24.10 3.31 -20.95
C ALA A 672 -24.68 3.73 -19.59
N ARG A 673 -24.52 2.88 -18.55
CA ARG A 673 -24.93 3.19 -17.16
C ARG A 673 -24.25 4.46 -16.66
N LEU A 674 -22.93 4.57 -16.83
CA LEU A 674 -22.17 5.76 -16.42
C LEU A 674 -22.58 7.02 -17.19
N PHE A 675 -22.87 6.91 -18.49
CA PHE A 675 -23.43 8.04 -19.23
C PHE A 675 -24.82 8.44 -18.71
N ALA A 676 -25.69 7.48 -18.43
CA ALA A 676 -27.02 7.77 -17.91
C ALA A 676 -26.96 8.50 -16.56
N GLU A 677 -26.09 8.06 -15.65
CA GLU A 677 -25.86 8.71 -14.35
C GLU A 677 -25.39 10.16 -14.48
N ILE A 678 -24.40 10.43 -15.33
CA ILE A 678 -23.89 11.80 -15.55
C ILE A 678 -24.96 12.76 -16.05
N TYR A 679 -25.85 12.27 -16.92
CA TYR A 679 -26.91 13.08 -17.51
C TYR A 679 -28.22 13.01 -16.72
N ASN A 680 -28.23 12.33 -15.56
CA ASN A 680 -29.42 12.12 -14.70
C ASN A 680 -30.59 11.44 -15.44
N ILE A 681 -30.30 10.42 -16.24
CA ILE A 681 -31.27 9.65 -17.03
C ILE A 681 -31.51 8.31 -16.34
N SER A 682 -32.78 7.94 -16.14
CA SER A 682 -33.16 6.62 -15.64
C SER A 682 -32.75 5.52 -16.63
N TYR A 683 -32.18 4.43 -16.12
CA TYR A 683 -31.70 3.32 -16.94
C TYR A 683 -32.36 1.98 -16.60
N SER A 684 -32.28 1.02 -17.52
CA SER A 684 -32.81 -0.35 -17.39
C SER A 684 -31.69 -1.37 -17.59
N GLU A 685 -31.82 -2.55 -16.98
CA GLU A 685 -30.85 -3.65 -17.13
C GLU A 685 -30.88 -4.32 -18.52
N LYS A 686 -31.95 -4.13 -19.30
CA LYS A 686 -32.12 -4.76 -20.61
C LYS A 686 -31.53 -3.92 -21.74
N VAL A 687 -30.30 -4.24 -22.16
CA VAL A 687 -29.57 -3.50 -23.21
C VAL A 687 -29.65 -4.16 -24.60
N SER A 688 -29.98 -5.46 -24.64
CA SER A 688 -29.92 -6.31 -25.85
C SER A 688 -30.83 -5.86 -27.01
N ARG A 689 -31.95 -5.19 -26.74
CA ARG A 689 -32.92 -4.77 -27.76
C ARG A 689 -32.42 -3.63 -28.67
N TYR A 690 -31.40 -2.89 -28.24
CA TYR A 690 -30.98 -1.63 -28.88
C TYR A 690 -29.60 -1.68 -29.55
N ILE A 691 -28.87 -2.79 -29.38
CA ILE A 691 -27.47 -2.91 -29.83
C ILE A 691 -27.36 -3.37 -31.31
N GLY A 692 -28.36 -4.08 -31.83
CA GLY A 692 -28.25 -4.82 -33.10
C GLY A 692 -28.26 -4.01 -34.41
N ALA A 693 -28.61 -2.72 -34.39
CA ALA A 693 -28.97 -1.97 -35.61
C ALA A 693 -28.22 -0.65 -35.86
N LEU A 694 -27.01 -0.47 -35.30
CA LEU A 694 -26.26 0.78 -35.47
C LEU A 694 -25.21 0.68 -36.59
N SER A 695 -25.56 1.14 -37.80
CA SER A 695 -24.59 1.40 -38.88
C SER A 695 -24.03 2.82 -38.77
N LEU A 696 -22.78 2.96 -38.30
CA LEU A 696 -22.14 4.26 -38.07
C LEU A 696 -21.24 4.66 -39.24
N LYS A 697 -21.61 5.72 -39.98
CA LYS A 697 -20.80 6.30 -41.07
C LYS A 697 -19.44 6.84 -40.56
N MET A 698 -18.34 6.53 -41.27
CA MET A 698 -16.99 7.00 -40.96
C MET A 698 -16.81 8.48 -41.33
N LYS A 699 -16.30 9.31 -40.40
CA LYS A 699 -15.70 10.63 -40.74
C LYS A 699 -14.17 10.47 -40.82
N LYS A 700 -13.58 10.73 -41.99
CA LYS A 700 -12.13 10.78 -42.21
C LYS A 700 -11.59 12.09 -41.62
N LYS A 701 -11.05 12.07 -40.41
CA LYS A 701 -10.22 13.19 -39.90
C LYS A 701 -8.84 12.60 -39.59
N ILE A 702 -7.83 12.94 -40.40
CA ILE A 702 -6.45 12.53 -40.20
C ILE A 702 -5.89 13.41 -39.08
N VAL A 703 -5.59 12.81 -37.93
CA VAL A 703 -4.92 13.49 -36.82
C VAL A 703 -3.50 12.92 -36.76
N PRO A 704 -2.44 13.75 -36.70
CA PRO A 704 -1.08 13.27 -36.59
C PRO A 704 -0.91 12.40 -35.33
N VAL A 705 -0.31 11.23 -35.51
CA VAL A 705 -0.02 10.29 -34.42
C VAL A 705 1.27 10.74 -33.74
N LEU A 706 1.21 10.94 -32.42
CA LEU A 706 2.39 11.24 -31.62
C LEU A 706 3.19 9.96 -31.39
N THR A 707 4.44 9.96 -31.85
CA THR A 707 5.43 8.89 -31.70
C THR A 707 6.54 9.21 -30.71
N ASP A 708 6.70 10.48 -30.34
CA ASP A 708 7.69 10.95 -29.38
C ASP A 708 7.32 10.55 -27.95
N GLU A 709 8.25 9.86 -27.26
CA GLU A 709 8.10 9.40 -25.88
C GLU A 709 8.29 10.51 -24.85
N MET A 710 8.97 11.61 -25.22
CA MET A 710 9.11 12.81 -24.40
C MET A 710 7.90 13.74 -24.47
N ALA A 711 6.96 13.47 -25.39
CA ALA A 711 5.79 14.32 -25.58
C ALA A 711 4.85 14.28 -24.36
N LYS A 712 4.68 15.43 -23.70
CA LYS A 712 3.74 15.58 -22.58
C LYS A 712 2.29 15.52 -23.07
N LYS A 713 1.39 15.12 -22.16
CA LYS A 713 -0.07 15.19 -22.38
C LYS A 713 -0.43 16.65 -22.73
N PRO A 714 -1.06 16.93 -23.89
CA PRO A 714 -1.43 18.29 -24.24
C PRO A 714 -2.44 18.82 -23.23
N ASP A 715 -2.20 20.04 -22.74
CA ASP A 715 -3.07 20.72 -21.80
C ASP A 715 -4.43 21.00 -22.47
N GLN A 716 -5.50 20.40 -21.95
CA GLN A 716 -6.81 20.43 -22.62
C GLN A 716 -7.47 21.81 -22.59
N THR A 717 -6.98 22.71 -21.75
CA THR A 717 -7.35 24.14 -21.68
C THR A 717 -6.68 24.98 -22.77
N LYS A 718 -5.53 24.55 -23.32
CA LYS A 718 -4.72 25.34 -24.28
C LYS A 718 -4.75 24.81 -25.72
N LEU A 719 -5.87 24.26 -26.18
CA LEU A 719 -6.03 24.00 -27.61
C LEU A 719 -6.32 25.34 -28.31
N SER A 720 -5.36 25.85 -29.09
CA SER A 720 -5.56 27.01 -29.94
C SER A 720 -6.59 26.66 -31.02
N VAL A 721 -7.81 27.13 -30.84
CA VAL A 721 -8.88 26.98 -31.82
C VAL A 721 -8.86 28.18 -32.75
N SER A 722 -9.15 27.98 -34.05
CA SER A 722 -9.22 29.11 -34.97
C SER A 722 -10.42 30.00 -34.63
N SER A 723 -10.29 31.31 -34.85
CA SER A 723 -11.37 32.30 -34.58
C SER A 723 -12.66 32.04 -35.39
N GLU A 724 -12.60 31.18 -36.41
CA GLU A 724 -13.72 30.83 -37.28
C GLU A 724 -14.47 29.59 -36.77
N GLU A 725 -13.75 28.59 -36.26
CA GLU A 725 -14.36 27.47 -35.55
C GLU A 725 -15.09 27.97 -34.28
N GLU A 726 -14.60 29.04 -33.64
CA GLU A 726 -15.17 29.59 -32.39
C GLU A 726 -16.52 30.26 -32.67
N ARG A 727 -16.60 31.02 -33.77
CA ARG A 727 -17.87 31.60 -34.23
C ARG A 727 -18.92 30.56 -34.59
N GLU A 728 -18.53 29.50 -35.30
CA GLU A 728 -19.47 28.42 -35.67
C GLU A 728 -19.96 27.66 -34.43
N ALA A 729 -19.09 27.40 -33.47
CA ALA A 729 -19.47 26.75 -32.22
C ALA A 729 -20.47 27.61 -31.44
N ILE A 730 -20.23 28.92 -31.33
CA ILE A 730 -21.13 29.88 -30.68
C ILE A 730 -22.50 29.90 -31.39
N ALA A 731 -22.54 29.92 -32.72
CA ALA A 731 -23.80 29.86 -33.48
C ALA A 731 -24.57 28.54 -33.23
N GLN A 732 -23.88 27.43 -33.00
CA GLN A 732 -24.51 26.16 -32.62
C GLN A 732 -25.06 26.17 -31.19
N LEU A 733 -24.39 26.87 -30.27
CA LEU A 733 -24.88 27.10 -28.91
C LEU A 733 -26.17 27.92 -28.94
N GLU A 734 -26.18 29.03 -29.70
CA GLU A 734 -27.34 29.91 -29.92
C GLU A 734 -28.54 29.10 -30.44
N ARG A 735 -28.36 28.27 -31.47
CA ARG A 735 -29.45 27.41 -31.99
C ARG A 735 -29.95 26.41 -30.97
N ALA A 736 -29.06 25.78 -30.20
CA ALA A 736 -29.44 24.79 -29.19
C ALA A 736 -30.25 25.43 -28.04
N ILE A 737 -29.90 26.67 -27.66
CA ILE A 737 -30.62 27.47 -26.68
C ILE A 737 -32.01 27.86 -27.19
N CYS A 738 -32.12 28.36 -28.42
CA CYS A 738 -33.39 28.84 -28.97
C CYS A 738 -34.40 27.72 -29.28
N THR A 739 -33.96 26.46 -29.41
CA THR A 739 -34.82 25.33 -29.83
C THR A 739 -35.31 24.44 -28.70
N GLN A 740 -34.82 24.61 -27.46
CA GLN A 740 -35.21 23.79 -26.31
C GLN A 740 -35.54 24.66 -25.11
N ALA A 741 -36.60 24.30 -24.36
CA ALA A 741 -36.89 24.86 -23.05
C ALA A 741 -35.84 24.35 -22.04
N ILE A 742 -34.65 24.95 -22.07
CA ILE A 742 -33.51 24.56 -21.25
C ILE A 742 -33.73 25.06 -19.81
N THR A 743 -33.97 24.15 -18.86
CA THR A 743 -33.97 24.49 -17.44
C THR A 743 -32.54 24.38 -16.85
N PRO A 744 -32.22 25.14 -15.78
CA PRO A 744 -30.94 25.01 -15.08
C PRO A 744 -30.64 23.57 -14.60
N ASP A 745 -31.68 22.86 -14.15
CA ASP A 745 -31.56 21.47 -13.72
C ASP A 745 -31.25 20.52 -14.87
N TRP A 746 -31.78 20.78 -16.07
CA TRP A 746 -31.46 20.01 -17.27
C TRP A 746 -30.03 20.25 -17.74
N LEU A 747 -29.45 21.42 -17.54
CA LEU A 747 -28.05 21.66 -17.88
C LEU A 747 -27.12 20.89 -16.95
N ARG A 748 -27.43 20.79 -15.66
CA ARG A 748 -26.56 20.16 -14.66
C ARG A 748 -26.20 18.72 -15.05
N MET A 749 -24.90 18.43 -14.96
CA MET A 749 -24.36 17.07 -15.05
C MET A 749 -23.91 16.62 -13.66
N THR A 750 -23.85 15.32 -13.43
CA THR A 750 -23.34 14.73 -12.18
C THR A 750 -21.97 14.12 -12.43
N PRO A 751 -20.86 14.82 -12.10
CA PRO A 751 -19.53 14.25 -12.25
C PRO A 751 -19.37 13.04 -11.34
N ILE A 752 -18.92 11.93 -11.91
CA ILE A 752 -18.70 10.68 -11.16
C ILE A 752 -17.27 10.66 -10.64
N LEU A 753 -17.10 10.50 -9.33
CA LEU A 753 -15.79 10.22 -8.72
C LEU A 753 -15.54 8.71 -8.75
N PHE A 754 -14.32 8.32 -9.13
CA PHE A 754 -13.99 6.90 -9.23
C PHE A 754 -13.91 6.25 -7.86
N GLU A 755 -14.91 5.42 -7.55
CA GLU A 755 -14.92 4.52 -6.41
C GLU A 755 -14.58 3.08 -6.86
N LYS A 756 -13.55 2.48 -6.24
CA LYS A 756 -13.01 1.16 -6.57
C LYS A 756 -13.58 0.05 -5.69
N ASP A 757 -14.07 0.39 -4.49
CA ASP A 757 -14.48 -0.56 -3.45
C ASP A 757 -15.98 -0.85 -3.42
N ASP A 758 -16.75 -0.12 -4.21
CA ASP A 758 -18.14 -0.43 -4.52
C ASP A 758 -18.24 -1.14 -5.88
N ASP A 759 -18.53 -2.45 -5.84
CA ASP A 759 -18.69 -3.27 -7.04
C ASP A 759 -20.03 -3.06 -7.77
N SER A 760 -20.99 -2.32 -7.18
CA SER A 760 -22.34 -2.13 -7.71
C SER A 760 -22.48 -0.93 -8.67
N ASN A 761 -21.61 0.06 -8.53
CA ASN A 761 -21.60 1.30 -9.34
C ASN A 761 -21.11 1.10 -10.79
N GLY A 762 -20.53 -0.05 -11.13
CA GLY A 762 -20.03 -0.34 -12.48
C GLY A 762 -18.75 0.40 -12.90
N HIS A 763 -18.06 1.09 -12.00
CA HIS A 763 -16.79 1.76 -12.28
C HIS A 763 -15.72 0.76 -12.69
N MET A 764 -15.53 -0.27 -11.86
CA MET A 764 -14.57 -1.34 -12.11
C MET A 764 -14.94 -2.17 -13.34
N ASP A 765 -16.24 -2.35 -13.63
CA ASP A 765 -16.71 -3.05 -14.82
C ASP A 765 -16.27 -2.32 -16.09
N PHE A 766 -16.41 -1.00 -16.13
CA PHE A 766 -15.95 -0.18 -17.24
C PHE A 766 -14.43 -0.27 -17.41
N VAL A 767 -13.67 -0.10 -16.33
CA VAL A 767 -12.20 -0.09 -16.41
C VAL A 767 -11.66 -1.46 -16.82
N ALA A 768 -12.17 -2.55 -16.22
CA ALA A 768 -11.76 -3.91 -16.55
C ALA A 768 -12.10 -4.27 -18.01
N SER A 769 -13.33 -4.01 -18.44
CA SER A 769 -13.75 -4.31 -19.82
C SER A 769 -13.00 -3.48 -20.85
N ALA A 770 -12.83 -2.18 -20.62
CA ALA A 770 -12.10 -1.28 -21.53
C ALA A 770 -10.61 -1.63 -21.61
N SER A 771 -9.99 -2.00 -20.49
CA SER A 771 -8.60 -2.43 -20.44
C SER A 771 -8.39 -3.74 -21.20
N ALA A 772 -9.20 -4.77 -20.92
CA ALA A 772 -9.09 -6.07 -21.56
C ALA A 772 -9.36 -6.01 -23.08
N LEU A 773 -10.30 -5.18 -23.53
CA LEU A 773 -10.51 -4.89 -24.95
C LEU A 773 -9.28 -4.27 -25.61
N ARG A 774 -8.66 -3.30 -24.94
CA ARG A 774 -7.42 -2.68 -25.44
C ARG A 774 -6.26 -3.68 -25.42
N ALA A 775 -6.17 -4.54 -24.41
CA ALA A 775 -5.17 -5.60 -24.36
C ALA A 775 -5.33 -6.55 -25.55
N ARG A 776 -6.55 -7.03 -25.81
CA ARG A 776 -6.90 -7.85 -26.98
C ARG A 776 -6.55 -7.14 -28.30
N MET A 777 -6.83 -5.85 -28.40
CA MET A 777 -6.51 -5.04 -29.59
C MET A 777 -5.00 -5.05 -29.90
N TYR A 778 -4.13 -5.12 -28.91
CA TYR A 778 -2.67 -5.14 -29.09
C TYR A 778 -2.04 -6.53 -28.88
N SER A 779 -2.84 -7.60 -28.80
CA SER A 779 -2.35 -8.95 -28.47
C SER A 779 -1.54 -8.99 -27.16
N ILE A 780 -2.02 -8.26 -26.15
CA ILE A 780 -1.49 -8.27 -24.78
C ILE A 780 -2.39 -9.17 -23.93
N GLU A 781 -1.80 -9.96 -23.04
CA GLU A 781 -2.54 -10.78 -22.10
C GLU A 781 -3.41 -9.89 -21.17
N ALA A 782 -4.72 -10.12 -21.18
CA ALA A 782 -5.64 -9.34 -20.35
C ALA A 782 -5.48 -9.70 -18.87
N ALA A 783 -5.48 -8.69 -18.00
CA ALA A 783 -5.48 -8.89 -16.56
C ALA A 783 -6.88 -9.29 -16.08
N ASP A 784 -6.93 -10.07 -15.01
CA ASP A 784 -8.18 -10.31 -14.29
C ASP A 784 -8.71 -9.04 -13.61
N ARG A 785 -9.93 -9.12 -13.06
CA ARG A 785 -10.57 -8.00 -12.34
C ARG A 785 -9.76 -7.57 -11.13
N LEU A 786 -9.13 -8.51 -10.41
CA LEU A 786 -8.42 -8.26 -9.17
C LEU A 786 -7.15 -7.43 -9.41
N LYS A 787 -6.31 -7.85 -10.36
CA LYS A 787 -5.12 -7.13 -10.83
C LYS A 787 -5.52 -5.79 -11.45
N THR A 788 -6.62 -5.75 -12.22
CA THR A 788 -7.16 -4.49 -12.75
C THR A 788 -7.56 -3.52 -11.63
N LYS A 789 -8.26 -4.00 -10.60
CA LYS A 789 -8.66 -3.20 -9.43
C LYS A 789 -7.45 -2.67 -8.67
N ARG A 790 -6.40 -3.49 -8.52
CA ARG A 790 -5.15 -3.07 -7.86
C ARG A 790 -4.51 -1.88 -8.57
N ILE A 791 -4.31 -2.02 -9.87
CA ILE A 791 -3.58 -1.04 -10.68
C ILE A 791 -4.44 0.22 -10.87
N ALA A 792 -5.70 0.07 -11.28
CA ALA A 792 -6.60 1.20 -11.51
C ALA A 792 -6.95 1.98 -10.25
N GLY A 793 -7.06 1.28 -9.12
CA GLY A 793 -7.35 1.85 -7.81
C GLY A 793 -6.12 2.27 -7.02
N LYS A 794 -4.90 2.12 -7.57
CA LYS A 794 -3.63 2.34 -6.88
C LYS A 794 -3.59 1.71 -5.48
N ILE A 795 -4.08 0.47 -5.36
CA ILE A 795 -4.23 -0.19 -4.07
C ILE A 795 -2.87 -0.69 -3.59
N ILE A 796 -2.40 -0.13 -2.48
CA ILE A 796 -1.20 -0.59 -1.78
C ILE A 796 -1.51 -1.89 -1.03
N PRO A 797 -0.82 -3.01 -1.35
CA PRO A 797 -0.95 -4.27 -0.61
C PRO A 797 -0.63 -4.07 0.87
N ALA A 798 -1.38 -4.73 1.75
CA ALA A 798 -1.20 -4.58 3.19
C ALA A 798 -1.67 -5.81 3.95
N ILE A 799 -0.96 -6.13 5.03
CA ILE A 799 -1.27 -7.24 5.94
C ILE A 799 -1.05 -6.81 7.40
N ALA A 800 -1.85 -7.35 8.32
CA ALA A 800 -1.80 -7.00 9.75
C ALA A 800 -0.44 -7.33 10.40
N THR A 801 0.25 -8.39 9.96
CA THR A 801 1.54 -8.83 10.53
C THR A 801 2.65 -7.79 10.34
N ALA A 802 2.85 -7.28 9.12
CA ALA A 802 3.82 -6.22 8.87
C ALA A 802 3.46 -4.92 9.58
N THR A 803 2.16 -4.61 9.66
CA THR A 803 1.64 -3.42 10.37
C THR A 803 1.96 -3.47 11.86
N ALA A 804 1.67 -4.58 12.52
CA ALA A 804 1.95 -4.77 13.94
C ALA A 804 3.46 -4.73 14.23
N SER A 805 4.27 -5.32 13.34
CA SER A 805 5.73 -5.31 13.46
C SER A 805 6.30 -3.89 13.40
N VAL A 806 5.86 -3.09 12.42
CA VAL A 806 6.24 -1.67 12.31
C VAL A 806 5.84 -0.89 13.56
N ALA A 807 4.60 -1.02 14.02
CA ALA A 807 4.12 -0.28 15.18
C ALA A 807 4.87 -0.66 16.47
N GLY A 808 5.24 -1.93 16.63
CA GLY A 808 6.08 -2.39 17.74
C GLY A 808 7.47 -1.75 17.72
N LEU A 809 8.11 -1.68 16.54
CA LEU A 809 9.41 -1.02 16.37
C LEU A 809 9.34 0.49 16.66
N VAL A 810 8.29 1.16 16.17
CA VAL A 810 8.04 2.58 16.49
C VAL A 810 7.86 2.80 17.98
N ALA A 811 7.14 1.91 18.68
CA ALA A 811 6.96 1.99 20.13
C ALA A 811 8.28 1.85 20.91
N VAL A 812 9.24 1.05 20.41
CA VAL A 812 10.58 0.96 21.00
C VAL A 812 11.35 2.26 20.83
N GLU A 813 11.35 2.86 19.63
CA GLU A 813 12.03 4.14 19.39
C GLU A 813 11.35 5.29 20.16
N LEU A 814 10.04 5.25 20.39
CA LEU A 814 9.32 6.19 21.25
C LEU A 814 9.91 6.24 22.66
N ILE A 815 10.16 5.09 23.28
CA ILE A 815 10.76 5.01 24.62
C ILE A 815 12.13 5.71 24.63
N LYS A 816 12.92 5.54 23.56
CA LYS A 816 14.25 6.17 23.42
C LYS A 816 14.15 7.69 23.23
N VAL A 817 13.21 8.15 22.40
CA VAL A 817 12.98 9.59 22.19
C VAL A 817 12.55 10.25 23.50
N VAL A 818 11.62 9.64 24.23
CA VAL A 818 11.14 10.15 25.53
C VAL A 818 12.23 10.08 26.61
N GLY A 819 13.09 9.08 26.54
CA GLY A 819 14.22 8.93 27.44
C GLY A 819 15.31 9.97 27.24
N GLY A 820 15.39 10.60 26.06
CA GLY A 820 16.47 11.53 25.72
C GLY A 820 17.79 10.82 25.46
N TYR A 821 17.75 9.63 24.85
CA TYR A 821 18.95 8.85 24.53
C TYR A 821 19.80 9.54 23.44
N GLY A 822 21.10 9.24 23.42
CA GLY A 822 22.04 9.77 22.44
C GLY A 822 21.87 9.17 21.04
N PHE A 823 22.45 9.83 20.04
CA PHE A 823 22.35 9.48 18.61
C PHE A 823 22.56 7.99 18.31
N GLU A 824 23.61 7.38 18.88
CA GLU A 824 23.99 5.97 18.63
C GLU A 824 22.93 4.95 19.07
N SER A 825 22.00 5.34 19.95
CA SER A 825 20.93 4.47 20.46
C SER A 825 19.76 4.33 19.49
N PHE A 826 19.57 5.30 18.60
CA PHE A 826 18.48 5.30 17.63
C PHE A 826 18.78 4.37 16.47
N LYS A 827 17.74 3.67 15.97
CA LYS A 827 17.85 2.78 14.82
C LYS A 827 16.67 2.96 13.88
N ASN A 828 16.95 3.24 12.62
CA ASN A 828 16.00 3.04 11.54
C ASN A 828 15.95 1.54 11.20
N CYS A 829 14.77 1.02 10.96
CA CYS A 829 14.57 -0.39 10.65
C CYS A 829 13.95 -0.54 9.27
N PHE A 830 14.47 -1.46 8.47
CA PHE A 830 13.90 -1.88 7.20
C PHE A 830 13.76 -3.39 7.23
N PHE A 831 12.57 -3.91 6.96
CA PHE A 831 12.38 -5.36 6.92
C PHE A 831 11.48 -5.77 5.76
N ASN A 832 11.59 -7.05 5.41
CA ASN A 832 10.62 -7.76 4.61
C ASN A 832 10.32 -9.06 5.35
N LEU A 833 9.06 -9.42 5.58
CA LEU A 833 8.70 -10.68 6.26
C LEU A 833 8.58 -11.87 5.30
N ALA A 834 8.57 -11.63 3.98
CA ALA A 834 8.53 -12.70 2.98
C ALA A 834 9.90 -13.38 2.80
N ILE A 835 10.97 -12.67 3.14
CA ILE A 835 12.35 -13.14 3.18
C ILE A 835 12.87 -12.87 4.61
N PRO A 836 13.80 -13.63 5.17
CA PRO A 836 14.25 -13.41 6.56
C PRO A 836 15.22 -12.21 6.65
N VAL A 837 14.77 -11.01 6.28
CA VAL A 837 15.62 -9.79 6.24
C VAL A 837 15.03 -8.72 7.14
N VAL A 838 15.83 -8.35 8.15
CA VAL A 838 15.65 -7.15 8.97
C VAL A 838 17.00 -6.44 9.00
N VAL A 839 16.98 -5.15 8.69
CA VAL A 839 18.15 -4.30 8.54
C VAL A 839 17.98 -3.12 9.48
N LEU A 840 18.81 -3.07 10.51
CA LEU A 840 18.90 -1.93 11.41
C LEU A 840 20.04 -1.03 10.93
N THR A 841 19.74 0.25 10.81
CA THR A 841 20.69 1.29 10.36
C THR A 841 20.63 2.47 11.31
N GLU A 842 21.74 3.18 11.45
CA GLU A 842 21.72 4.44 12.18
C GLU A 842 21.02 5.51 11.34
N PRO A 843 20.23 6.41 11.97
CA PRO A 843 19.70 7.58 11.28
C PRO A 843 20.83 8.41 10.68
N ALA A 844 20.57 9.18 9.62
CA ALA A 844 21.57 10.10 9.12
C ALA A 844 21.80 11.24 10.12
N ASN A 845 23.07 11.55 10.43
CA ASN A 845 23.44 12.69 11.27
C ASN A 845 23.05 14.01 10.58
N VAL A 846 22.58 14.98 11.36
CA VAL A 846 22.26 16.30 10.82
C VAL A 846 23.48 16.95 10.17
N LYS A 847 23.36 17.35 8.90
CA LYS A 847 24.39 18.13 8.21
C LYS A 847 24.43 19.55 8.76
N ARG A 848 25.63 19.97 9.19
CA ARG A 848 25.93 21.36 9.57
C ARG A 848 26.75 22.04 8.48
N THR A 849 26.25 23.15 7.97
CA THR A 849 26.93 24.00 7.00
C THR A 849 27.60 25.16 7.74
N ARG A 850 28.92 25.31 7.55
CA ARG A 850 29.68 26.43 8.11
C ARG A 850 29.46 27.69 7.27
N ILE A 851 29.11 28.79 7.91
CA ILE A 851 28.97 30.11 7.28
C ILE A 851 30.29 30.89 7.42
N ARG A 852 30.79 30.99 8.65
CA ARG A 852 32.03 31.68 9.03
C ARG A 852 32.65 30.99 10.25
N ASP A 853 33.86 31.39 10.64
CA ASP A 853 34.44 31.05 11.94
C ASP A 853 33.42 31.24 13.07
N ASN A 854 33.17 30.16 13.81
CA ASN A 854 32.21 30.05 14.93
C ASN A 854 30.71 30.14 14.57
N ILE A 855 30.32 30.21 13.30
CA ILE A 855 28.90 30.20 12.88
C ILE A 855 28.64 29.05 11.90
N SER A 856 27.78 28.13 12.33
CA SER A 856 27.24 27.05 11.48
C SER A 856 25.74 26.97 11.66
N PHE A 857 25.05 26.42 10.66
CA PHE A 857 23.62 26.13 10.76
C PHE A 857 23.32 24.74 10.20
N SER A 858 22.20 24.21 10.63
CA SER A 858 21.58 22.98 10.17
C SER A 858 20.11 23.24 9.86
N ILE A 859 19.41 22.23 9.37
CA ILE A 859 17.96 22.29 9.15
C ILE A 859 17.16 22.57 10.43
N TRP A 860 17.73 22.32 11.60
CA TRP A 860 17.07 22.53 12.90
C TRP A 860 17.35 23.89 13.53
N ASP A 861 18.36 24.61 13.05
CA ASP A 861 18.75 25.89 13.62
C ASP A 861 17.78 26.99 13.17
N ARG A 862 17.30 27.80 14.13
CA ARG A 862 16.40 28.93 13.89
C ARG A 862 16.98 30.21 14.43
N TRP A 863 17.08 31.24 13.59
CA TRP A 863 17.46 32.59 14.02
C TRP A 863 16.21 33.41 14.28
N THR A 864 16.07 33.86 15.53
CA THR A 864 14.85 34.49 16.02
C THR A 864 15.15 35.95 16.38
N ILE A 865 14.50 36.87 15.69
CA ILE A 865 14.47 38.30 16.01
C ILE A 865 13.10 38.61 16.60
N GLN A 866 13.08 39.32 17.74
CA GLN A 866 11.84 39.81 18.34
C GLN A 866 11.63 41.24 17.87
N GLY A 867 10.52 41.49 17.17
CA GLY A 867 10.09 42.83 16.75
C GLY A 867 8.93 43.34 17.60
N HIS A 868 8.53 44.58 17.32
CA HIS A 868 7.33 45.28 17.82
C HIS A 868 6.47 45.74 16.62
N GLU A 869 5.31 46.35 16.85
CA GLU A 869 4.37 46.70 15.77
C GLU A 869 4.97 47.67 14.72
N ASP A 870 5.87 48.56 15.13
CA ASP A 870 6.56 49.50 14.24
C ASP A 870 7.91 48.99 13.68
N PHE A 871 8.18 47.68 13.79
CA PHE A 871 9.49 47.10 13.45
C PHE A 871 9.73 47.11 11.94
N THR A 872 10.57 48.04 11.46
CA THR A 872 10.81 48.18 10.03
C THR A 872 11.72 47.09 9.49
N LEU A 873 11.71 46.91 8.16
CA LEU A 873 12.66 46.00 7.50
C LEU A 873 14.12 46.40 7.73
N SER A 874 14.41 47.70 7.90
CA SER A 874 15.74 48.18 8.30
C SER A 874 16.10 47.73 9.71
N ASP A 875 15.15 47.81 10.66
CA ASP A 875 15.36 47.37 12.05
C ASP A 875 15.60 45.86 12.11
N PHE A 876 14.87 45.08 11.30
CA PHE A 876 15.12 43.65 11.16
C PHE A 876 16.55 43.36 10.67
N MET A 877 17.02 44.03 9.61
CA MET A 877 18.37 43.81 9.11
C MET A 877 19.45 44.21 10.11
N ASN A 878 19.25 45.32 10.83
CA ASN A 878 20.17 45.78 11.87
C ASN A 878 20.18 44.79 13.05
N ALA A 879 19.01 44.31 13.50
CA ALA A 879 18.91 43.33 14.56
C ALA A 879 19.59 41.99 14.21
N VAL A 880 19.50 41.55 12.94
CA VAL A 880 20.24 40.36 12.47
C VAL A 880 21.75 40.61 12.49
N ARG A 881 22.19 41.79 12.04
CA ARG A 881 23.60 42.19 12.05
C ARG A 881 24.17 42.23 13.46
N GLU A 882 23.45 42.84 14.41
CA GLU A 882 23.87 42.97 15.80
C GLU A 882 23.86 41.63 16.53
N LYS A 883 22.78 40.85 16.40
CA LYS A 883 22.59 39.60 17.14
C LYS A 883 23.43 38.46 16.61
N TYR A 884 23.58 38.36 15.29
CA TYR A 884 24.21 37.20 14.63
C TYR A 884 25.51 37.56 13.90
N GLY A 885 25.85 38.84 13.74
CA GLY A 885 27.07 39.26 13.04
C GLY A 885 27.04 38.98 11.55
N ILE A 886 25.84 38.93 10.94
CA ILE A 886 25.61 38.52 9.56
C ILE A 886 24.90 39.65 8.81
N GLU A 887 25.39 39.96 7.61
CA GLU A 887 24.82 40.97 6.74
C GLU A 887 23.73 40.36 5.84
N PRO A 888 22.44 40.72 6.00
CA PRO A 888 21.39 40.23 5.11
C PRO A 888 21.52 40.87 3.73
N THR A 889 21.85 40.07 2.72
CA THR A 889 21.94 40.54 1.32
C THR A 889 20.60 40.45 0.59
N MET A 890 19.66 39.66 1.09
CA MET A 890 18.31 39.48 0.56
C MET A 890 17.36 39.04 1.67
N VAL A 891 16.12 39.54 1.64
CA VAL A 891 15.04 39.11 2.54
C VAL A 891 13.84 38.67 1.72
N VAL A 892 13.37 37.45 1.97
CA VAL A 892 12.22 36.82 1.30
C VAL A 892 11.22 36.30 2.32
N HIS A 893 9.93 36.39 2.01
CA HIS A 893 8.85 35.79 2.79
C HIS A 893 8.03 34.86 1.89
N GLY A 894 8.21 33.55 2.06
CA GLY A 894 7.70 32.55 1.14
C GLY A 894 8.26 32.76 -0.26
N VAL A 895 7.38 33.00 -1.24
CA VAL A 895 7.77 33.32 -2.63
C VAL A 895 7.94 34.83 -2.89
N LYS A 896 7.64 35.68 -1.90
CA LYS A 896 7.67 37.14 -2.05
C LYS A 896 9.04 37.68 -1.69
N MET A 897 9.67 38.41 -2.60
CA MET A 897 10.93 39.11 -2.35
C MET A 897 10.66 40.46 -1.66
N LEU A 898 11.01 40.56 -0.38
CA LEU A 898 10.82 41.77 0.41
C LEU A 898 11.92 42.79 0.13
N TYR A 899 13.18 42.36 0.16
CA TYR A 899 14.35 43.19 -0.12
C TYR A 899 15.39 42.45 -0.94
N VAL A 900 15.83 43.08 -2.03
CA VAL A 900 16.93 42.64 -2.90
C VAL A 900 17.62 43.92 -3.39
N PRO A 901 18.89 44.18 -3.06
CA PRO A 901 19.56 45.46 -3.34
C PRO A 901 19.52 45.86 -4.82
N VAL A 902 19.58 44.88 -5.72
CA VAL A 902 19.60 45.09 -7.17
C VAL A 902 18.22 45.31 -7.80
N MET A 903 17.12 45.10 -7.06
CA MET A 903 15.76 45.26 -7.59
C MET A 903 15.26 46.70 -7.44
N PRO A 904 14.79 47.35 -8.52
CA PRO A 904 14.25 48.71 -8.47
C PRO A 904 13.12 48.84 -7.44
N GLY A 905 13.22 49.86 -6.59
CA GLY A 905 12.19 50.17 -5.59
C GLY A 905 12.25 49.35 -4.30
N HIS A 906 13.06 48.28 -4.21
CA HIS A 906 13.20 47.50 -2.97
C HIS A 906 13.90 48.30 -1.86
N SER A 907 14.84 49.19 -2.19
CA SER A 907 15.48 50.08 -1.19
C SER A 907 14.50 51.00 -0.48
N LYS A 908 13.38 51.38 -1.14
CA LYS A 908 12.33 52.21 -0.51
C LYS A 908 11.53 51.43 0.54
N ARG A 909 11.54 50.09 0.48
CA ARG A 909 10.82 49.21 1.41
C ARG A 909 11.53 49.03 2.75
N LEU A 910 12.78 49.46 2.87
CA LEU A 910 13.53 49.39 4.12
C LEU A 910 12.86 50.16 5.27
N LYS A 911 12.09 51.21 4.93
CA LYS A 911 11.35 52.03 5.90
C LYS A 911 9.91 51.55 6.14
N LEU A 912 9.50 50.46 5.50
CA LEU A 912 8.18 49.88 5.69
C LEU A 912 8.22 48.89 6.85
N THR A 913 7.16 48.90 7.64
CA THR A 913 6.80 47.91 8.67
C THR A 913 6.24 46.64 8.03
#